data_AF-A0A1Y5FFS5-F1
#
_entry.id   AF-A0A1Y5FFS5-F1
#
_cell.length_a   1.000
_cell.length_b   1.000
_cell.length_c   1.000
_cell.angle_alpha   90.00
_cell.angle_beta   90.00
_cell.angle_gamma   90.00
#
_symmetry.space_group_name_H-M   'P 1'
#
loop_
_entity.id
_entity.type
_entity.pdbx_description
1 polymer ?
#
loop_
_entity_poly.entity_id
_entity_poly.type
_entity_poly.pdbx_seq_one_letter_code
_entity_poly.pdbx_strand_id
1 'polypeptide(L)'
;MKVLAHGEIYDNLSFEDFSLKVENSLKYELKLEELIICLDQFSKGLADLEISDEIKKEVVKFCSKEELEKKVISELGSIDAFDIKKNDFKSRPMEAYYPLGVALHVTPANSPGLAFLALVESLLGLNSNIVKLSRRDGDDCFVLAQKLIACDQTEVLLKKIFIIQDAPYEIEKLSELSDVVSCWGGDAAIDTIRKSVPASKRFIPWGHKISFSLMDLESAKREGLKKLARDIFQYDQLACSAPQVCYVLDAEFDELLSIAKDLAVELEVLSKDKPLGELDIQEQAELTNFNQLLKLESLIENKQVVESPTNDWRIYIEEDETFKASPLKRTIWLKPITVESILPTLKHHRIHLQTVGIDLNSNEFQVINELLKAGMLRVRNLGDMQNSYAGEPHDGELALSRFVKKISIDLTGLEDHFRLNELSQKSQVVERTAQVMSKEDFQALTPNEELAHLFFRSGGSSGKTAISPFSYNAYHRQMQAAAEGLFAAGLDPLVDKVANLFFGGGLYGGFLSFYTILEKLEIVQYPIAAYEDKNFVAEVLASNDINVIVGMPSYIIELFSNHAEVLKKSKVEKIYFGGEHFGQKQRDWLVQEFGIQIIRSASYGSVDAGPLGFQCPSCVKGEHHLNESIQDLEILRIDSDEKVSGDEIGRLVFTSKARDCVKIERYDLGDLGRWVLENCDCGRTNRKFELLGRHGDIFRAGGTFFNYMKFQKVLLDHFDYADLIQIKISNESSQSNIDRLSLYLTTDLIEKSKLMNVFQDLNEAVTRELTLDFEIIVSNVESFVHSKNSGKILRVIDERKL
;
A
#
# COMPACT_ATOMS: atom_id res chain seq x y z
N MET A 1 38.07 6.89 15.82
CA MET A 1 37.45 7.64 14.70
C MET A 1 37.08 6.68 13.57
N LYS A 2 35.80 6.68 13.15
CA LYS A 2 35.28 5.95 11.98
C LYS A 2 34.24 6.83 11.29
N VAL A 3 34.31 6.95 9.98
CA VAL A 3 33.32 7.67 9.16
C VAL A 3 32.87 6.78 8.01
N LEU A 4 31.59 6.40 7.97
CA LEU A 4 30.96 5.76 6.82
C LEU A 4 30.48 6.84 5.86
N ALA A 5 30.94 6.80 4.61
CA ALA A 5 30.45 7.64 3.52
C ALA A 5 30.61 6.92 2.18
N HIS A 6 29.65 7.03 1.25
CA HIS A 6 29.71 6.35 -0.05
C HIS A 6 29.90 4.82 0.05
N GLY A 7 29.42 4.20 1.14
CA GLY A 7 29.56 2.76 1.38
C GLY A 7 30.90 2.31 1.95
N GLU A 8 31.86 3.23 2.12
CA GLU A 8 33.20 2.93 2.63
C GLU A 8 33.40 3.52 4.03
N ILE A 9 34.18 2.83 4.87
CA ILE A 9 34.59 3.31 6.20
C ILE A 9 35.97 3.96 6.08
N TYR A 10 36.06 5.22 6.46
CA TYR A 10 37.28 6.01 6.52
C TYR A 10 37.75 6.15 7.97
N ASP A 11 39.02 5.83 8.22
CA ASP A 11 39.68 6.12 9.51
C ASP A 11 40.02 7.60 9.67
N ASN A 12 40.17 8.31 8.55
CA ASN A 12 40.40 9.75 8.50
C ASN A 12 39.78 10.33 7.22
N LEU A 13 38.76 11.17 7.40
CA LEU A 13 38.14 11.94 6.33
C LEU A 13 38.16 13.41 6.78
N SER A 14 38.49 14.34 5.88
CA SER A 14 38.44 15.76 6.22
C SER A 14 36.98 16.22 6.32
N PHE A 15 36.70 17.24 7.13
CA PHE A 15 35.35 17.81 7.20
C PHE A 15 34.93 18.43 5.85
N GLU A 16 35.87 18.99 5.09
CA GLU A 16 35.62 19.58 3.77
C GLU A 16 35.18 18.51 2.76
N ASP A 17 35.88 17.37 2.70
CA ASP A 17 35.50 16.25 1.84
C ASP A 17 34.18 15.62 2.28
N PHE A 18 33.95 15.50 3.59
CA PHE A 18 32.69 15.02 4.16
C PHE A 18 31.52 15.93 3.77
N SER A 19 31.67 17.23 3.97
CA SER A 19 30.69 18.26 3.60
C SER A 19 30.33 18.19 2.13
N LEU A 20 31.34 18.08 1.25
CA LEU A 20 31.11 17.99 -0.19
C LEU A 20 30.32 16.71 -0.56
N LYS A 21 30.59 15.58 0.10
CA LYS A 21 29.82 14.35 -0.12
C LYS A 21 28.37 14.49 0.35
N VAL A 22 28.15 15.11 1.51
CA VAL A 22 26.80 15.39 2.04
C VAL A 22 26.03 16.34 1.11
N GLU A 23 26.61 17.45 0.67
CA GLU A 23 25.93 18.36 -0.26
C GLU A 23 25.58 17.69 -1.60
N ASN A 24 26.45 16.80 -2.09
CA ASN A 24 26.18 16.03 -3.30
C ASN A 24 25.08 14.98 -3.12
N SER A 25 24.75 14.56 -1.89
CA SER A 25 23.71 13.55 -1.63
C SER A 25 22.30 14.02 -2.04
N LEU A 26 22.09 15.35 -2.05
CA LEU A 26 20.82 15.98 -2.44
C LEU A 26 20.53 15.86 -3.94
N LYS A 27 21.54 15.57 -4.77
CA LYS A 27 21.37 15.37 -6.22
C LYS A 27 20.78 14.01 -6.58
N TYR A 28 20.83 13.05 -5.66
CA TYR A 28 20.34 11.70 -5.89
C TYR A 28 18.89 11.60 -5.38
N GLU A 29 18.00 11.13 -6.24
CA GLU A 29 16.59 10.93 -5.89
C GLU A 29 16.39 9.50 -5.37
N LEU A 30 15.76 9.37 -4.20
CA LEU A 30 15.38 8.08 -3.64
C LEU A 30 13.88 7.91 -3.81
N LYS A 31 13.42 6.77 -4.31
CA LYS A 31 11.98 6.46 -4.41
C LYS A 31 11.55 5.56 -3.27
N LEU A 32 10.36 5.84 -2.74
CA LEU A 32 9.82 5.10 -1.61
C LEU A 32 9.61 3.60 -1.92
N GLU A 33 9.11 3.27 -3.12
CA GLU A 33 8.89 1.87 -3.53
C GLU A 33 10.21 1.08 -3.57
N GLU A 34 11.25 1.65 -4.18
CA GLU A 34 12.58 1.06 -4.25
C GLU A 34 13.19 0.88 -2.84
N LEU A 35 13.00 1.87 -1.95
CA LEU A 35 13.46 1.81 -0.56
C LEU A 35 12.75 0.70 0.23
N ILE A 36 11.42 0.58 0.13
CA ILE A 36 10.64 -0.45 0.84
C ILE A 36 11.05 -1.85 0.39
N ILE A 37 11.24 -2.06 -0.93
CA ILE A 37 11.72 -3.33 -1.47
C ILE A 37 13.13 -3.64 -0.91
N CYS A 38 14.03 -2.65 -0.92
CA CYS A 38 15.38 -2.81 -0.40
C CYS A 38 15.39 -3.16 1.10
N LEU A 39 14.58 -2.48 1.91
CA LEU A 39 14.47 -2.73 3.36
C LEU A 39 13.85 -4.11 3.65
N ASP A 40 12.88 -4.54 2.85
CA ASP A 40 12.28 -5.87 2.99
C ASP A 40 13.28 -6.99 2.66
N GLN A 41 14.07 -6.82 1.58
CA GLN A 41 15.17 -7.73 1.25
C GLN A 41 16.24 -7.74 2.35
N PHE A 42 16.61 -6.56 2.85
CA PHE A 42 17.53 -6.40 3.97
C PHE A 42 17.05 -7.16 5.21
N SER A 43 15.78 -7.00 5.60
CA SER A 43 15.20 -7.65 6.79
C SER A 43 15.29 -9.18 6.71
N LYS A 44 15.06 -9.76 5.53
CA LYS A 44 15.18 -11.21 5.28
C LYS A 44 16.62 -11.72 5.31
N GLY A 45 17.60 -10.83 5.10
CA GLY A 45 19.03 -11.16 5.03
C GLY A 45 19.83 -10.97 6.31
N LEU A 46 19.17 -10.77 7.47
CA LEU A 46 19.83 -10.42 8.75
C LEU A 46 20.36 -11.61 9.56
N ALA A 47 20.02 -12.85 9.19
CA ALA A 47 20.34 -14.04 9.99
C ALA A 47 21.85 -14.18 10.29
N ASP A 48 22.69 -13.90 9.29
CA ASP A 48 24.14 -14.15 9.32
C ASP A 48 24.98 -13.03 9.99
N LEU A 49 24.35 -11.97 10.51
CA LEU A 49 25.08 -10.86 11.13
C LEU A 49 25.44 -11.14 12.61
N GLU A 50 26.63 -10.72 13.04
CA GLU A 50 27.08 -10.80 14.43
C GLU A 50 26.53 -9.63 15.28
N ILE A 51 25.21 -9.60 15.48
CA ILE A 51 24.48 -8.64 16.33
C ILE A 51 23.53 -9.39 17.26
N SER A 52 23.10 -8.77 18.37
CA SER A 52 22.23 -9.45 19.34
C SER A 52 20.88 -9.86 18.73
N ASP A 53 20.34 -11.01 19.18
CA ASP A 53 19.07 -11.54 18.67
C ASP A 53 17.88 -10.60 18.93
N GLU A 54 17.97 -9.78 19.97
CA GLU A 54 16.97 -8.77 20.32
C GLU A 54 16.92 -7.67 19.25
N ILE A 55 18.07 -7.10 18.88
CA ILE A 55 18.19 -6.11 17.81
C ILE A 55 17.74 -6.70 16.47
N LYS A 56 18.14 -7.95 16.17
CA LYS A 56 17.70 -8.63 14.94
C LYS A 56 16.18 -8.69 14.86
N LYS A 57 15.50 -9.15 15.91
CA LYS A 57 14.04 -9.28 15.93
C LYS A 57 13.36 -7.92 15.72
N GLU A 58 13.85 -6.89 16.38
CA GLU A 58 13.30 -5.53 16.25
C GLU A 58 13.48 -4.98 14.83
N VAL A 59 14.70 -5.06 14.29
CA VAL A 59 15.02 -4.58 12.93
C VAL A 59 14.25 -5.37 11.87
N VAL A 60 14.14 -6.69 12.01
CA VAL A 60 13.36 -7.54 11.08
C VAL A 60 11.91 -7.12 11.06
N LYS A 61 11.28 -6.92 12.23
CA LYS A 61 9.89 -6.48 12.33
C LYS A 61 9.73 -5.11 11.67
N PHE A 62 10.58 -4.14 12.06
CA PHE A 62 10.50 -2.75 11.62
C PHE A 62 10.73 -2.57 10.12
N CYS A 63 11.68 -3.31 9.53
CA CYS A 63 12.05 -3.19 8.11
C CYS A 63 11.24 -4.10 7.17
N SER A 64 10.25 -4.84 7.68
CA SER A 64 9.40 -5.68 6.83
C SER A 64 8.52 -4.82 5.93
N LYS A 65 8.27 -5.27 4.69
CA LYS A 65 7.42 -4.53 3.73
C LYS A 65 6.07 -4.14 4.33
N GLU A 66 5.43 -5.08 5.03
CA GLU A 66 4.11 -4.89 5.63
C GLU A 66 4.11 -3.77 6.68
N GLU A 67 5.09 -3.76 7.58
CA GLU A 67 5.20 -2.75 8.63
C GLU A 67 5.49 -1.36 8.04
N LEU A 68 6.38 -1.30 7.06
CA LEU A 68 6.77 -0.04 6.40
C LEU A 68 5.60 0.57 5.62
N GLU A 69 4.87 -0.23 4.83
CA GLU A 69 3.69 0.25 4.09
C GLU A 69 2.59 0.72 5.04
N LYS A 70 2.30 -0.03 6.12
CA LYS A 70 1.33 0.38 7.15
C LYS A 70 1.76 1.68 7.84
N LYS A 71 3.04 1.84 8.17
CA LYS A 71 3.57 3.07 8.78
C LYS A 71 3.42 4.27 7.86
N VAL A 72 3.78 4.15 6.57
CA VAL A 72 3.60 5.25 5.61
C VAL A 72 2.13 5.58 5.40
N ILE A 73 1.25 4.59 5.27
CA ILE A 73 -0.19 4.82 5.07
C ILE A 73 -0.81 5.48 6.30
N SER A 74 -0.48 5.02 7.51
CA SER A 74 -1.02 5.58 8.75
C SER A 74 -0.52 6.99 9.04
N GLU A 75 0.76 7.28 8.76
CA GLU A 75 1.36 8.56 9.10
C GLU A 75 1.29 9.62 7.99
N LEU A 76 1.35 9.20 6.72
CA LEU A 76 1.35 10.08 5.55
C LEU A 76 0.08 9.92 4.68
N GLY A 77 -0.81 8.99 5.02
CA GLY A 77 -2.13 8.80 4.40
C GLY A 77 -2.16 7.92 3.15
N SER A 78 -1.01 7.68 2.49
CA SER A 78 -0.95 6.89 1.26
C SER A 78 0.47 6.43 0.95
N ILE A 79 0.62 5.28 0.28
CA ILE A 79 1.92 4.82 -0.23
C ILE A 79 2.45 5.74 -1.35
N ASP A 80 1.58 6.44 -2.05
CA ASP A 80 1.93 7.43 -3.07
C ASP A 80 2.05 8.85 -2.44
N ALA A 81 2.48 8.96 -1.18
CA ALA A 81 2.53 10.22 -0.43
C ALA A 81 3.49 11.27 -1.04
N PHE A 82 4.51 10.81 -1.76
CA PHE A 82 5.53 11.65 -2.41
C PHE A 82 5.22 11.96 -3.88
N ASP A 83 4.16 11.36 -4.46
CA ASP A 83 3.69 11.71 -5.80
C ASP A 83 2.92 13.03 -5.73
N ILE A 84 3.36 14.05 -6.47
CA ILE A 84 2.64 15.33 -6.60
C ILE A 84 1.35 15.08 -7.37
N LYS A 85 0.21 15.20 -6.69
CA LYS A 85 -1.10 14.80 -7.22
C LYS A 85 -2.22 15.70 -6.74
N LYS A 86 -3.35 15.66 -7.46
CA LYS A 86 -4.59 16.30 -7.01
C LYS A 86 -5.13 15.57 -5.78
N ASN A 87 -5.45 16.34 -4.74
CA ASN A 87 -6.23 15.84 -3.60
C ASN A 87 -7.74 16.04 -3.81
N ASP A 88 -8.11 17.02 -4.63
CA ASP A 88 -9.48 17.29 -5.05
C ASP A 88 -9.50 17.52 -6.57
N PHE A 89 -10.25 16.69 -7.29
CA PHE A 89 -10.39 16.75 -8.75
C PHE A 89 -11.19 17.96 -9.23
N LYS A 90 -11.90 18.67 -8.34
CA LYS A 90 -12.59 19.94 -8.62
C LYS A 90 -11.66 21.15 -8.46
N SER A 91 -10.46 20.94 -7.94
CA SER A 91 -9.47 21.98 -7.71
C SER A 91 -8.29 21.86 -8.67
N ARG A 92 -7.61 22.98 -8.94
CA ARG A 92 -6.37 22.98 -9.72
C ARG A 92 -5.14 22.49 -8.93
N PRO A 93 -4.90 22.92 -7.68
CA PRO A 93 -3.65 22.63 -6.97
C PRO A 93 -3.36 21.13 -6.82
N MET A 94 -2.08 20.79 -6.92
CA MET A 94 -1.54 19.48 -6.58
C MET A 94 -0.66 19.60 -5.35
N GLU A 95 -0.62 18.56 -4.52
CA GLU A 95 0.20 18.52 -3.31
C GLU A 95 0.94 17.19 -3.19
N ALA A 96 2.03 17.20 -2.41
CA ALA A 96 2.75 16.01 -1.98
C ALA A 96 3.50 16.27 -0.69
N TYR A 97 3.93 15.18 -0.04
CA TYR A 97 5.04 15.23 0.89
C TYR A 97 6.37 15.32 0.12
N TYR A 98 7.34 15.98 0.71
CA TYR A 98 8.67 16.19 0.15
C TYR A 98 9.71 16.06 1.26
N PRO A 99 10.91 15.51 0.98
CA PRO A 99 11.99 15.42 1.97
C PRO A 99 12.37 16.81 2.49
N LEU A 100 12.83 16.85 3.75
CA LEU A 100 13.41 18.07 4.31
C LEU A 100 14.78 18.38 3.69
N GLY A 101 15.55 17.34 3.40
CA GLY A 101 16.89 17.43 2.81
C GLY A 101 17.86 16.52 3.57
N VAL A 102 18.77 17.09 4.35
CA VAL A 102 19.73 16.36 5.19
C VAL A 102 19.25 16.32 6.65
N ALA A 103 19.12 15.12 7.22
CA ALA A 103 18.79 14.90 8.62
C ALA A 103 20.03 14.51 9.42
N LEU A 104 20.33 15.27 10.48
CA LEU A 104 21.34 14.92 11.47
C LEU A 104 20.67 14.22 12.65
N HIS A 105 21.08 12.99 12.94
CA HIS A 105 20.65 12.22 14.11
C HIS A 105 21.75 12.24 15.16
N VAL A 106 21.39 12.65 16.38
CA VAL A 106 22.24 12.57 17.56
C VAL A 106 21.60 11.61 18.53
N THR A 107 22.21 10.43 18.72
CA THR A 107 21.64 9.34 19.52
C THR A 107 22.49 9.01 20.74
N PRO A 108 21.88 8.55 21.85
CA PRO A 108 22.61 8.07 23.02
C PRO A 108 23.09 6.62 22.81
N ALA A 109 24.07 6.20 23.60
CA ALA A 109 24.67 4.85 23.51
C ALA A 109 23.96 3.76 24.33
N ASN A 110 22.88 4.12 25.03
CA ASN A 110 22.22 3.24 26.00
C ASN A 110 21.01 2.48 25.41
N SER A 111 20.71 2.66 24.12
CA SER A 111 19.63 1.99 23.42
C SER A 111 20.19 1.31 22.17
N PRO A 112 20.50 0.00 22.24
CA PRO A 112 21.01 -0.75 21.10
C PRO A 112 20.03 -0.69 19.91
N GLY A 113 20.53 -0.51 18.69
CA GLY A 113 19.71 -0.44 17.48
C GLY A 113 19.05 0.92 17.18
N LEU A 114 18.84 1.79 18.18
CA LEU A 114 18.15 3.08 18.01
C LEU A 114 18.72 3.94 16.87
N ALA A 115 20.04 4.05 16.78
CA ALA A 115 20.69 4.85 15.74
C ALA A 115 20.36 4.37 14.32
N PHE A 116 20.24 3.06 14.13
CA PHE A 116 19.85 2.48 12.85
C PHE A 116 18.35 2.67 12.59
N LEU A 117 17.49 2.51 13.59
CA LEU A 117 16.05 2.73 13.44
C LEU A 117 15.73 4.20 13.10
N ALA A 118 16.38 5.16 13.77
CA ALA A 118 16.24 6.58 13.46
C ALA A 118 16.70 6.93 12.04
N LEU A 119 17.76 6.27 11.56
CA LEU A 119 18.20 6.34 10.16
C LEU A 119 17.10 5.87 9.20
N VAL A 120 16.53 4.67 9.43
CA VAL A 120 15.47 4.12 8.58
C VAL A 120 14.21 4.99 8.59
N GLU A 121 13.80 5.51 9.75
CA GLU A 121 12.66 6.44 9.85
C GLU A 121 12.82 7.67 8.95
N SER A 122 14.00 8.29 8.96
CA SER A 122 14.25 9.46 8.13
C SER A 122 14.47 9.12 6.65
N LEU A 123 14.98 7.92 6.33
CA LEU A 123 15.03 7.40 4.96
C LEU A 123 13.63 7.20 4.37
N LEU A 124 12.64 6.78 5.16
CA LEU A 124 11.23 6.72 4.72
C LEU A 124 10.68 8.11 4.39
N GLY A 125 11.24 9.17 4.99
CA GLY A 125 11.02 10.57 4.60
C GLY A 125 11.80 11.01 3.34
N LEU A 126 12.53 10.09 2.70
CA LEU A 126 13.42 10.29 1.53
C LEU A 126 14.61 11.24 1.76
N ASN A 127 14.98 11.46 3.03
CA ASN A 127 16.08 12.35 3.41
C ASN A 127 17.46 11.69 3.21
N SER A 128 18.49 12.52 3.09
CA SER A 128 19.86 12.12 3.37
C SER A 128 20.12 12.17 4.86
N ASN A 129 21.00 11.31 5.38
CA ASN A 129 21.12 11.08 6.82
C ASN A 129 22.57 11.12 7.27
N ILE A 130 22.85 11.93 8.29
CA ILE A 130 24.08 11.92 9.08
C ILE A 130 23.73 11.36 10.45
N VAL A 131 24.29 10.21 10.81
CA VAL A 131 24.11 9.60 12.13
C VAL A 131 25.37 9.81 12.95
N LYS A 132 25.28 10.61 14.00
CA LYS A 132 26.37 10.87 14.94
C LYS A 132 26.28 9.95 16.15
N LEU A 133 27.12 8.93 16.16
CA LEU A 133 27.23 7.97 17.26
C LEU A 133 28.07 8.53 18.41
N SER A 134 27.79 8.00 19.60
CA SER A 134 28.61 8.18 20.79
C SER A 134 29.88 7.31 20.71
N ARG A 135 30.89 7.68 21.49
CA ARG A 135 32.12 6.87 21.66
C ARG A 135 31.87 5.52 22.32
N ARG A 136 30.75 5.40 23.05
CA ARG A 136 30.36 4.17 23.76
C ARG A 136 29.56 3.21 22.88
N ASP A 137 29.10 3.64 21.71
CA ASP A 137 28.36 2.77 20.79
C ASP A 137 29.26 1.67 20.23
N GLY A 138 28.68 0.49 20.03
CA GLY A 138 29.31 -0.60 19.28
C GLY A 138 29.29 -0.35 17.77
N ASP A 139 29.73 -1.36 17.00
CA ASP A 139 29.77 -1.30 15.54
C ASP A 139 28.43 -1.67 14.86
N ASP A 140 27.40 -2.05 15.64
CA ASP A 140 26.11 -2.56 15.14
C ASP A 140 25.48 -1.66 14.06
N CYS A 141 25.48 -0.35 14.27
CA CYS A 141 24.91 0.61 13.31
C CYS A 141 25.68 0.63 11.99
N PHE A 142 27.02 0.50 12.03
CA PHE A 142 27.84 0.39 10.81
C PHE A 142 27.56 -0.91 10.07
N VAL A 143 27.49 -2.03 10.78
CA VAL A 143 27.23 -3.36 10.21
C VAL A 143 25.85 -3.40 9.53
N LEU A 144 24.82 -2.91 10.22
CA LEU A 144 23.45 -2.84 9.68
C LEU A 144 23.38 -1.92 8.45
N ALA A 145 24.01 -0.74 8.50
CA ALA A 145 24.00 0.20 7.38
C ALA A 145 24.75 -0.34 6.15
N GLN A 146 25.90 -0.99 6.33
CA GLN A 146 26.63 -1.62 5.23
C GLN A 146 25.85 -2.75 4.59
N LYS A 147 25.17 -3.59 5.40
CA LYS A 147 24.30 -4.64 4.88
C LYS A 147 23.11 -4.06 4.11
N LEU A 148 22.49 -2.99 4.61
CA LEU A 148 21.41 -2.29 3.90
C LEU A 148 21.90 -1.73 2.55
N ILE A 149 23.06 -1.08 2.54
CA ILE A 149 23.68 -0.56 1.31
C ILE A 149 23.97 -1.70 0.31
N ALA A 150 24.40 -2.87 0.78
CA ALA A 150 24.66 -4.01 -0.09
C ALA A 150 23.38 -4.61 -0.74
N CYS A 151 22.21 -4.35 -0.16
CA CYS A 151 20.92 -4.75 -0.74
C CYS A 151 20.40 -3.74 -1.78
N ASP A 152 20.94 -2.52 -1.82
CA ASP A 152 20.48 -1.47 -2.71
C ASP A 152 21.02 -1.64 -4.14
N GLN A 153 20.15 -2.07 -5.06
CA GLN A 153 20.47 -2.22 -6.47
C GLN A 153 20.61 -0.88 -7.22
N THR A 154 20.13 0.22 -6.64
CA THR A 154 20.14 1.56 -7.28
C THR A 154 21.42 2.35 -6.97
N GLU A 155 22.19 1.90 -5.98
CA GLU A 155 23.36 2.61 -5.44
C GLU A 155 23.06 4.04 -4.93
N VAL A 156 21.79 4.37 -4.63
CA VAL A 156 21.39 5.67 -4.10
C VAL A 156 21.64 5.74 -2.59
N LEU A 157 21.42 4.66 -1.85
CA LEU A 157 21.54 4.64 -0.38
C LEU A 157 22.98 4.93 0.08
N LEU A 158 23.99 4.39 -0.61
CA LEU A 158 25.38 4.69 -0.28
C LEU A 158 25.72 6.18 -0.42
N LYS A 159 25.00 6.92 -1.28
CA LYS A 159 25.16 8.38 -1.42
C LYS A 159 24.41 9.17 -0.37
N LYS A 160 23.42 8.56 0.31
CA LYS A 160 22.53 9.23 1.27
C LYS A 160 22.81 8.89 2.73
N ILE A 161 23.56 7.84 3.03
CA ILE A 161 23.84 7.38 4.40
C ILE A 161 25.26 7.76 4.80
N PHE A 162 25.35 8.53 5.90
CA PHE A 162 26.60 8.93 6.53
C PHE A 162 26.56 8.56 8.02
N ILE A 163 27.58 7.87 8.51
CA ILE A 163 27.69 7.51 9.94
C ILE A 163 29.03 8.01 10.46
N ILE A 164 29.02 8.72 11.58
CA ILE A 164 30.23 9.25 12.19
C ILE A 164 30.34 8.76 13.64
N GLN A 165 31.52 8.27 13.99
CA GLN A 165 31.85 7.88 15.35
C GLN A 165 33.26 8.38 15.70
N ASP A 166 33.37 9.12 16.81
CA ASP A 166 34.65 9.63 17.30
C ASP A 166 35.44 10.48 16.26
N ALA A 167 34.74 11.07 15.29
CA ALA A 167 35.30 12.06 14.38
C ALA A 167 35.33 13.45 15.05
N PRO A 168 36.37 14.28 14.84
CA PRO A 168 36.49 15.61 15.44
C PRO A 168 35.62 16.65 14.71
N TYR A 169 34.37 16.29 14.40
CA TYR A 169 33.40 17.18 13.76
C TYR A 169 32.51 17.83 14.83
N GLU A 170 32.54 19.14 14.89
CA GLU A 170 31.71 19.93 15.80
C GLU A 170 30.23 19.82 15.42
N ILE A 171 29.37 19.78 16.43
CA ILE A 171 27.92 19.60 16.24
C ILE A 171 27.32 20.81 15.53
N GLU A 172 27.86 22.01 15.78
CA GLU A 172 27.51 23.25 15.12
C GLU A 172 27.70 23.13 13.61
N LYS A 173 28.87 22.65 13.17
CA LYS A 173 29.18 22.47 11.75
C LYS A 173 28.31 21.40 11.09
N LEU A 174 28.08 20.28 11.77
CA LEU A 174 27.16 19.25 11.28
C LEU A 174 25.73 19.77 11.19
N SER A 175 25.31 20.59 12.16
CA SER A 175 24.00 21.23 12.17
C SER A 175 23.88 22.25 11.06
N GLU A 176 24.96 22.94 10.66
CA GLU A 176 25.00 23.82 9.49
C GLU A 176 24.81 23.08 8.15
N LEU A 177 25.26 21.82 8.07
CA LEU A 177 25.06 20.96 6.89
C LEU A 177 23.68 20.29 6.83
N SER A 178 22.94 20.24 7.93
CA SER A 178 21.62 19.57 7.98
C SER A 178 20.43 20.53 7.85
N ASP A 179 19.31 20.08 7.31
CA ASP A 179 18.04 20.83 7.31
C ASP A 179 17.21 20.56 8.57
N VAL A 180 17.45 19.40 9.19
CA VAL A 180 16.80 18.96 10.42
C VAL A 180 17.78 18.28 11.35
N VAL A 181 17.61 18.50 12.66
CA VAL A 181 18.36 17.82 13.72
C VAL A 181 17.40 17.03 14.60
N SER A 182 17.53 15.71 14.57
CA SER A 182 16.81 14.74 15.41
C SER A 182 17.71 14.37 16.59
N CYS A 183 17.30 14.70 17.80
CA CYS A 183 18.13 14.53 18.99
C CYS A 183 17.42 13.68 20.03
N TRP A 184 18.05 12.56 20.41
CA TRP A 184 17.55 11.64 21.42
C TRP A 184 18.33 11.82 22.72
N GLY A 185 17.63 11.83 23.86
CA GLY A 185 18.28 11.81 25.17
C GLY A 185 17.51 12.50 26.29
N GLY A 186 18.17 12.66 27.43
CA GLY A 186 17.63 13.44 28.55
C GLY A 186 17.61 14.95 28.27
N ASP A 187 16.84 15.68 29.06
CA ASP A 187 16.56 17.11 28.84
C ASP A 187 17.84 17.95 28.75
N ALA A 188 18.81 17.72 29.64
CA ALA A 188 20.08 18.44 29.63
C ALA A 188 20.89 18.22 28.33
N ALA A 189 20.86 17.00 27.79
CA ALA A 189 21.54 16.69 26.53
C ALA A 189 20.83 17.38 25.36
N ILE A 190 19.49 17.27 25.30
CA ILE A 190 18.66 17.91 24.28
C ILE A 190 18.85 19.43 24.29
N ASP A 191 18.82 20.08 25.46
CA ASP A 191 19.02 21.53 25.60
C ASP A 191 20.42 21.96 25.16
N THR A 192 21.43 21.13 25.42
CA THR A 192 22.80 21.39 24.99
C THR A 192 22.89 21.38 23.47
N ILE A 193 22.37 20.33 22.83
CA ILE A 193 22.37 20.24 21.35
C ILE A 193 21.50 21.35 20.74
N ARG A 194 20.34 21.65 21.32
CA ARG A 194 19.43 22.69 20.82
C ARG A 194 20.10 24.06 20.73
N LYS A 195 21.00 24.39 21.66
CA LYS A 195 21.77 25.66 21.65
C LYS A 195 22.75 25.75 20.48
N SER A 196 23.25 24.61 20.01
CA SER A 196 24.16 24.50 18.85
C SER A 196 23.42 24.49 17.51
N VAL A 197 22.08 24.40 17.52
CA VAL A 197 21.26 24.35 16.29
C VAL A 197 20.68 25.74 15.98
N PRO A 198 20.93 26.30 14.79
CA PRO A 198 20.34 27.57 14.36
C PRO A 198 18.80 27.55 14.42
N ALA A 199 18.19 28.64 14.86
CA ALA A 199 16.73 28.75 15.01
C ALA A 199 15.94 28.59 13.69
N SER A 200 16.60 28.79 12.54
CA SER A 200 16.03 28.56 11.21
C SER A 200 15.88 27.08 10.86
N LYS A 201 16.53 26.18 11.58
CA LYS A 201 16.54 24.74 11.30
C LYS A 201 15.50 24.02 12.15
N ARG A 202 14.94 22.95 11.58
CA ARG A 202 13.98 22.11 12.31
C ARG A 202 14.74 21.30 13.36
N PHE A 203 14.21 21.25 14.57
CA PHE A 203 14.76 20.44 15.66
C PHE A 203 13.68 19.51 16.19
N ILE A 204 13.96 18.20 16.20
CA ILE A 204 13.05 17.15 16.63
C ILE A 204 13.63 16.55 17.92
N PRO A 205 13.11 16.91 19.10
CA PRO A 205 13.53 16.33 20.36
C PRO A 205 12.81 15.01 20.62
N TRP A 206 13.58 13.96 20.87
CA TRP A 206 13.09 12.70 21.42
C TRP A 206 13.58 12.58 22.86
N GLY A 207 12.80 13.20 23.74
CA GLY A 207 13.08 13.30 25.17
C GLY A 207 12.87 11.98 25.89
N HIS A 208 13.54 11.85 27.04
CA HIS A 208 13.24 10.76 27.96
C HIS A 208 11.77 10.78 28.38
N LYS A 209 11.22 9.58 28.59
CA LYS A 209 9.82 9.39 28.95
C LYS A 209 9.69 8.58 30.23
N ILE A 210 8.57 8.82 30.92
CA ILE A 210 8.18 8.11 32.12
C ILE A 210 6.83 7.43 31.88
N SER A 211 6.73 6.22 32.41
CA SER A 211 5.54 5.39 32.34
C SER A 211 5.27 4.79 33.72
N PHE A 212 4.02 4.47 34.01
CA PHE A 212 3.59 3.95 35.31
C PHE A 212 2.40 3.01 35.15
N SER A 213 2.07 2.25 36.18
CA SER A 213 0.85 1.44 36.24
C SER A 213 -0.12 2.01 37.27
N LEU A 214 -1.41 1.76 37.08
CA LEU A 214 -2.46 2.17 38.00
C LEU A 214 -3.47 1.03 38.14
N MET A 215 -3.76 0.61 39.37
CA MET A 215 -4.72 -0.46 39.66
C MET A 215 -5.62 -0.10 40.83
N ASP A 216 -6.80 -0.71 40.94
CA ASP A 216 -7.61 -0.65 42.15
C ASP A 216 -7.29 -1.83 43.09
N LEU A 217 -7.73 -1.72 44.35
CA LEU A 217 -7.52 -2.77 45.37
C LEU A 217 -8.09 -4.14 44.94
N GLU A 218 -9.16 -4.15 44.14
CA GLU A 218 -9.78 -5.39 43.68
C GLU A 218 -8.97 -6.11 42.60
N SER A 219 -8.30 -5.34 41.73
CA SER A 219 -7.41 -5.80 40.67
C SER A 219 -5.97 -6.04 41.16
N ALA A 220 -5.56 -5.41 42.28
CA ALA A 220 -4.28 -5.65 42.96
C ALA A 220 -4.18 -7.03 43.65
N LYS A 221 -4.75 -8.05 43.02
CA LYS A 221 -4.68 -9.46 43.40
C LYS A 221 -3.74 -10.20 42.45
N ARG A 222 -3.54 -11.49 42.71
CA ARG A 222 -2.58 -12.36 42.01
C ARG A 222 -2.51 -12.16 40.48
N GLU A 223 -3.64 -12.12 39.78
CA GLU A 223 -3.62 -11.97 38.31
C GLU A 223 -3.18 -10.58 37.85
N GLY A 224 -3.62 -9.50 38.50
CA GLY A 224 -3.13 -8.14 38.22
C GLY A 224 -1.65 -7.97 38.53
N LEU A 225 -1.19 -8.56 39.65
CA LEU A 225 0.22 -8.52 40.05
C LEU A 225 1.12 -9.33 39.12
N LYS A 226 0.65 -10.44 38.57
CA LYS A 226 1.35 -11.16 37.49
C LYS A 226 1.52 -10.29 36.24
N LYS A 227 0.49 -9.54 35.86
CA LYS A 227 0.58 -8.62 34.70
C LYS A 227 1.61 -7.52 34.96
N LEU A 228 1.56 -6.89 36.13
CA LEU A 228 2.56 -5.90 36.54
C LEU A 228 3.99 -6.48 36.54
N ALA A 229 4.17 -7.68 37.11
CA ALA A 229 5.46 -8.35 37.14
C ALA A 229 6.02 -8.60 35.73
N ARG A 230 5.17 -8.97 34.76
CA ARG A 230 5.58 -9.10 33.36
C ARG A 230 6.06 -7.77 32.76
N ASP A 231 5.31 -6.68 32.97
CA ASP A 231 5.71 -5.35 32.49
C ASP A 231 7.02 -4.88 33.14
N ILE A 232 7.32 -5.24 34.38
CA ILE A 232 8.59 -4.92 35.04
C ILE A 232 9.75 -5.73 34.44
N PHE A 233 9.53 -7.00 34.13
CA PHE A 233 10.56 -7.91 33.61
C PHE A 233 10.84 -7.76 32.11
N GLN A 234 9.88 -7.27 31.35
CA GLN A 234 10.05 -7.03 29.92
C GLN A 234 11.11 -5.94 29.70
N TYR A 235 12.13 -6.29 28.91
CA TYR A 235 13.37 -5.51 28.69
C TYR A 235 14.03 -4.98 29.96
N ASP A 236 13.90 -5.71 31.08
CA ASP A 236 14.47 -5.34 32.40
C ASP A 236 14.12 -3.92 32.85
N GLN A 237 12.92 -3.45 32.47
CA GLN A 237 12.38 -2.13 32.79
C GLN A 237 13.14 -0.96 32.13
N LEU A 238 13.91 -1.22 31.07
CA LEU A 238 14.69 -0.18 30.38
C LEU A 238 13.91 0.52 29.27
N ALA A 239 12.77 -0.03 28.84
CA ALA A 239 11.92 0.59 27.84
C ALA A 239 11.25 1.87 28.37
N CYS A 240 11.07 2.87 27.51
CA CYS A 240 10.35 4.11 27.83
C CYS A 240 8.89 3.87 28.28
N SER A 241 8.30 2.76 27.85
CA SER A 241 6.96 2.30 28.18
C SER A 241 6.88 1.47 29.47
N ALA A 242 8.01 1.12 30.10
CA ALA A 242 8.01 0.30 31.31
C ALA A 242 7.54 1.08 32.55
N PRO A 243 6.76 0.48 33.45
CA PRO A 243 6.25 1.17 34.63
C PRO A 243 7.37 1.46 35.63
N GLN A 244 7.52 2.70 36.08
CA GLN A 244 8.45 3.08 37.16
C GLN A 244 7.77 3.19 38.53
N VAL A 245 6.47 3.48 38.52
CA VAL A 245 5.59 3.54 39.68
C VAL A 245 4.37 2.68 39.38
N CYS A 246 3.87 1.99 40.40
CA CYS A 246 2.56 1.38 40.43
C CYS A 246 1.71 2.12 41.47
N TYR A 247 0.73 2.87 40.99
CA TYR A 247 -0.25 3.50 41.83
C TYR A 247 -1.39 2.55 42.16
N VAL A 248 -1.82 2.50 43.41
CA VAL A 248 -3.00 1.76 43.85
C VAL A 248 -4.06 2.74 44.31
N LEU A 249 -5.24 2.70 43.68
CA LEU A 249 -6.34 3.62 43.97
C LEU A 249 -6.83 3.45 45.40
N ASP A 250 -6.88 4.58 46.12
CA ASP A 250 -7.45 4.72 47.47
C ASP A 250 -6.87 3.74 48.50
N ALA A 251 -5.65 3.25 48.27
CA ALA A 251 -4.99 2.27 49.15
C ALA A 251 -4.37 2.92 50.38
N GLU A 252 -4.52 2.27 51.53
CA GLU A 252 -3.81 2.63 52.76
C GLU A 252 -2.43 1.98 52.79
N PHE A 253 -1.51 2.53 53.60
CA PHE A 253 -0.12 2.04 53.64
C PHE A 253 -0.01 0.53 53.95
N ASP A 254 -0.80 0.03 54.92
CA ASP A 254 -0.83 -1.40 55.27
C ASP A 254 -1.30 -2.30 54.11
N GLU A 255 -2.18 -1.79 53.25
CA GLU A 255 -2.65 -2.52 52.05
C GLU A 255 -1.54 -2.57 51.01
N LEU A 256 -0.79 -1.49 50.81
CA LEU A 256 0.42 -1.48 49.97
C LEU A 256 1.46 -2.50 50.46
N LEU A 257 1.65 -2.63 51.77
CA LEU A 257 2.53 -3.65 52.34
C LEU A 257 2.08 -5.08 52.03
N SER A 258 0.76 -5.32 52.03
CA SER A 258 0.20 -6.62 51.64
C SER A 258 0.42 -6.89 50.15
N ILE A 259 0.10 -5.91 49.30
CA ILE A 259 0.26 -6.00 47.85
C ILE A 259 1.73 -6.23 47.47
N ALA A 260 2.67 -5.55 48.13
CA ALA A 260 4.10 -5.72 47.88
C ALA A 260 4.58 -7.14 48.21
N LYS A 261 4.05 -7.79 49.25
CA LYS A 261 4.37 -9.19 49.57
C LYS A 261 3.90 -10.13 48.48
N ASP A 262 2.69 -9.91 47.95
CA ASP A 262 2.14 -10.73 46.88
C ASP A 262 2.86 -10.49 45.55
N LEU A 263 3.23 -9.24 45.24
CA LEU A 263 4.03 -8.90 44.07
C LEU A 263 5.43 -9.50 44.14
N ALA A 264 6.07 -9.48 45.32
CA ALA A 264 7.37 -10.11 45.54
C ALA A 264 7.36 -11.61 45.20
N VAL A 265 6.27 -12.33 45.49
CA VAL A 265 6.13 -13.74 45.12
C VAL A 265 6.16 -13.93 43.60
N GLU A 266 5.45 -13.09 42.84
CA GLU A 266 5.39 -13.21 41.39
C GLU A 266 6.70 -12.73 40.72
N LEU A 267 7.37 -11.69 41.24
CA LEU A 267 8.71 -11.28 40.77
C LEU A 267 9.75 -12.37 41.02
N GLU A 268 9.68 -13.06 42.16
CA GLU A 268 10.59 -14.17 42.51
C GLU A 268 10.35 -15.43 41.66
N VAL A 269 9.14 -15.61 41.13
CA VAL A 269 8.87 -16.68 40.15
C VAL A 269 9.56 -16.34 38.83
N LEU A 270 9.44 -15.11 38.33
CA LEU A 270 10.04 -14.70 37.07
C LEU A 270 11.58 -14.59 37.13
N SER A 271 12.16 -14.21 38.26
CA SER A 271 13.62 -14.09 38.44
C SER A 271 14.35 -15.43 38.26
N LYS A 272 13.71 -16.55 38.65
CA LYS A 272 14.27 -17.90 38.50
C LYS A 272 14.45 -18.29 37.03
N ASP A 273 13.51 -17.89 36.18
CA ASP A 273 13.54 -18.19 34.76
C ASP A 273 14.40 -17.19 33.98
N LYS A 274 14.48 -15.93 34.45
CA LYS A 274 15.24 -14.85 33.83
C LYS A 274 16.04 -14.07 34.89
N PRO A 275 17.29 -14.47 35.21
CA PRO A 275 18.13 -13.71 36.14
C PRO A 275 18.44 -12.31 35.58
N LEU A 276 18.78 -11.35 36.45
CA LEU A 276 19.21 -10.03 35.99
C LEU A 276 20.62 -10.13 35.39
N GLY A 277 20.86 -9.44 34.26
CA GLY A 277 22.19 -9.37 33.67
C GLY A 277 23.21 -8.67 34.59
N GLU A 278 24.50 -8.81 34.27
CA GLU A 278 25.55 -8.09 35.01
C GLU A 278 25.33 -6.57 34.91
N LEU A 279 25.27 -5.93 36.07
CA LEU A 279 25.18 -4.48 36.20
C LEU A 279 26.58 -3.88 36.25
N ASP A 280 26.78 -2.71 35.65
CA ASP A 280 28.06 -2.02 35.78
C ASP A 280 28.25 -1.43 37.20
N ILE A 281 29.47 -1.01 37.52
CA ILE A 281 29.82 -0.52 38.86
C ILE A 281 28.98 0.72 39.23
N GLN A 282 28.65 1.57 38.27
CA GLN A 282 27.87 2.78 38.52
C GLN A 282 26.40 2.42 38.79
N GLU A 283 25.80 1.56 37.97
CA GLU A 283 24.45 1.03 38.16
C GLU A 283 24.32 0.33 39.53
N GLN A 284 25.30 -0.49 39.90
CA GLN A 284 25.34 -1.14 41.22
C GLN A 284 25.42 -0.13 42.37
N ALA A 285 26.26 0.90 42.24
CA ALA A 285 26.44 1.92 43.26
C ALA A 285 25.17 2.76 43.43
N GLU A 286 24.53 3.16 42.33
CA GLU A 286 23.28 3.92 42.32
C GLU A 286 22.16 3.12 43.01
N LEU A 287 21.95 1.86 42.61
CA LEU A 287 20.94 0.99 43.24
C LEU A 287 21.22 0.76 44.72
N THR A 288 22.49 0.53 45.10
CA THR A 288 22.88 0.32 46.50
C THR A 288 22.61 1.57 47.33
N ASN A 289 23.00 2.74 46.84
CA ASN A 289 22.78 4.00 47.55
C ASN A 289 21.29 4.26 47.77
N PHE A 290 20.49 4.07 46.73
CA PHE A 290 19.04 4.25 46.78
C PHE A 290 18.38 3.29 47.78
N ASN A 291 18.73 2.00 47.71
CA ASN A 291 18.27 0.97 48.64
C ASN A 291 18.60 1.30 50.10
N GLN A 292 19.85 1.66 50.39
CA GLN A 292 20.28 1.90 51.78
C GLN A 292 19.68 3.18 52.35
N LEU A 293 19.54 4.23 51.53
CA LEU A 293 18.90 5.47 51.95
C LEU A 293 17.43 5.23 52.33
N LEU A 294 16.67 4.51 51.50
CA LEU A 294 15.27 4.18 51.81
C LEU A 294 15.11 3.29 53.05
N LYS A 295 16.02 2.32 53.25
CA LYS A 295 16.04 1.53 54.48
C LYS A 295 16.27 2.39 55.71
N LEU A 296 17.13 3.41 55.62
CA LEU A 296 17.35 4.34 56.72
C LEU A 296 16.09 5.18 56.99
N GLU A 297 15.46 5.71 55.95
CA GLU A 297 14.25 6.52 56.06
C GLU A 297 13.06 5.72 56.61
N SER A 298 12.95 4.42 56.30
CA SER A 298 11.89 3.52 56.81
C SER A 298 11.86 3.35 58.32
N LEU A 299 12.93 3.76 59.03
CA LEU A 299 12.98 3.73 60.49
C LEU A 299 12.20 4.87 61.14
N ILE A 300 11.87 5.91 60.38
CA ILE A 300 11.32 7.18 60.87
C ILE A 300 10.03 7.55 60.14
N GLU A 301 9.89 7.16 58.87
CA GLU A 301 8.75 7.47 58.00
C GLU A 301 8.06 6.19 57.53
N ASN A 302 6.80 6.32 57.09
CA ASN A 302 6.02 5.22 56.48
C ASN A 302 6.58 4.89 55.09
N LYS A 303 7.71 4.17 55.10
CA LYS A 303 8.41 3.67 53.92
C LYS A 303 8.82 2.23 54.15
N GLN A 304 8.96 1.45 53.08
CA GLN A 304 9.49 0.09 53.17
C GLN A 304 10.22 -0.32 51.89
N VAL A 305 11.26 -1.14 52.07
CA VAL A 305 11.99 -1.78 50.97
C VAL A 305 11.77 -3.29 51.05
N VAL A 306 11.33 -3.89 49.95
CA VAL A 306 11.29 -5.34 49.74
C VAL A 306 12.19 -5.65 48.56
N GLU A 307 13.15 -6.55 48.71
CA GLU A 307 14.09 -6.89 47.64
C GLU A 307 14.39 -8.39 47.62
N SER A 308 14.85 -8.88 46.47
CA SER A 308 15.27 -10.28 46.36
C SER A 308 16.60 -10.50 47.11
N PRO A 309 16.85 -11.71 47.65
CA PRO A 309 18.14 -12.04 48.28
C PRO A 309 19.34 -11.94 47.33
N THR A 310 19.08 -12.03 46.02
CA THR A 310 20.07 -11.99 44.93
C THR A 310 20.19 -10.60 44.29
N ASN A 311 19.44 -9.60 44.76
CA ASN A 311 19.39 -8.25 44.18
C ASN A 311 18.89 -8.20 42.71
N ASP A 312 18.05 -9.15 42.33
CA ASP A 312 17.46 -9.25 40.98
C ASP A 312 16.27 -8.31 40.77
N TRP A 313 15.56 -7.94 41.84
CA TRP A 313 14.40 -7.04 41.79
C TRP A 313 14.21 -6.33 43.13
N ARG A 314 13.56 -5.15 43.12
CA ARG A 314 13.19 -4.38 44.32
C ARG A 314 11.79 -3.77 44.21
N ILE A 315 11.10 -3.67 45.34
CA ILE A 315 9.84 -2.94 45.53
C ILE A 315 10.07 -1.90 46.61
N TYR A 316 9.83 -0.64 46.28
CA TYR A 316 9.88 0.47 47.22
C TYR A 316 8.47 0.96 47.52
N ILE A 317 8.16 1.19 48.78
CA ILE A 317 6.80 1.52 49.21
C ILE A 317 6.83 2.83 49.99
N GLU A 318 5.93 3.75 49.68
CA GLU A 318 5.75 5.03 50.38
C GLU A 318 4.26 5.42 50.41
N GLU A 319 3.86 6.14 51.45
CA GLU A 319 2.46 6.56 51.66
C GLU A 319 2.05 7.83 50.88
N ASP A 320 2.99 8.58 50.30
CA ASP A 320 2.66 9.80 49.55
C ASP A 320 2.29 9.53 48.08
N GLU A 321 1.60 10.46 47.42
CA GLU A 321 1.16 10.30 46.02
C GLU A 321 2.21 10.76 44.99
N THR A 322 3.34 11.33 45.42
CA THR A 322 4.29 12.00 44.52
C THR A 322 4.95 11.01 43.56
N PHE A 323 5.09 11.41 42.30
CA PHE A 323 5.81 10.61 41.33
C PHE A 323 7.31 10.61 41.66
N LYS A 324 7.90 9.42 41.75
CA LYS A 324 9.36 9.23 41.88
C LYS A 324 9.85 8.32 40.77
N ALA A 325 10.88 8.78 40.07
CA ALA A 325 11.54 7.95 39.07
C ALA A 325 12.14 6.71 39.73
N SER A 326 12.02 5.58 39.05
CA SER A 326 12.69 4.35 39.47
C SER A 326 14.16 4.41 39.07
N PRO A 327 15.10 3.85 39.87
CA PRO A 327 16.46 3.58 39.41
C PRO A 327 16.54 2.45 38.35
N LEU A 328 15.39 1.99 37.84
CA LEU A 328 15.21 0.95 36.82
C LEU A 328 15.74 -0.41 37.28
N LYS A 329 16.03 -1.30 36.33
CA LYS A 329 16.60 -2.65 36.59
C LYS A 329 15.71 -3.48 37.53
N ARG A 330 14.44 -3.61 37.14
CA ARG A 330 13.40 -4.36 37.86
C ARG A 330 13.12 -3.81 39.26
N THR A 331 13.06 -2.48 39.37
CA THR A 331 12.78 -1.75 40.60
C THR A 331 11.48 -0.96 40.46
N ILE A 332 10.49 -1.19 41.30
CA ILE A 332 9.18 -0.52 41.18
C ILE A 332 8.82 0.23 42.47
N TRP A 333 8.27 1.43 42.33
CA TRP A 333 7.60 2.12 43.44
C TRP A 333 6.15 1.66 43.55
N LEU A 334 5.67 1.36 44.75
CA LEU A 334 4.27 1.08 45.05
C LEU A 334 3.74 2.19 45.95
N LYS A 335 2.78 2.96 45.45
CA LYS A 335 2.31 4.21 46.08
C LYS A 335 0.78 4.34 45.98
N PRO A 336 0.10 5.02 46.91
CA PRO A 336 -1.32 5.26 46.79
C PRO A 336 -1.59 6.45 45.85
N ILE A 337 -2.79 6.51 45.29
CA ILE A 337 -3.31 7.71 44.61
C ILE A 337 -4.83 7.74 44.68
N THR A 338 -5.44 8.93 44.71
CA THR A 338 -6.89 9.11 44.56
C THR A 338 -7.23 9.58 43.16
N VAL A 339 -8.46 9.37 42.70
CA VAL A 339 -8.88 9.82 41.36
C VAL A 339 -8.74 11.34 41.21
N GLU A 340 -9.07 12.10 42.27
CA GLU A 340 -8.97 13.55 42.31
C GLU A 340 -7.51 14.06 42.28
N SER A 341 -6.55 13.26 42.74
CA SER A 341 -5.14 13.64 42.79
C SER A 341 -4.32 13.28 41.55
N ILE A 342 -4.82 12.40 40.67
CA ILE A 342 -4.16 12.03 39.39
C ILE A 342 -3.66 13.26 38.64
N LEU A 343 -4.55 14.21 38.36
CA LEU A 343 -4.21 15.41 37.60
C LEU A 343 -3.23 16.33 38.36
N PRO A 344 -3.50 16.74 39.62
CA PRO A 344 -2.56 17.53 40.42
C PRO A 344 -1.15 16.93 40.53
N THR A 345 -1.05 15.62 40.71
CA THR A 345 0.21 14.89 40.89
C THR A 345 0.99 14.82 39.58
N LEU A 346 0.35 14.40 38.49
CA LEU A 346 1.04 14.06 37.25
C LEU A 346 1.25 15.25 36.31
N LYS A 347 0.46 16.34 36.41
CA LYS A 347 0.58 17.51 35.51
C LYS A 347 1.99 18.12 35.45
N HIS A 348 2.76 18.01 36.54
CA HIS A 348 4.12 18.54 36.62
C HIS A 348 5.11 17.75 35.75
N HIS A 349 4.75 16.53 35.37
CA HIS A 349 5.54 15.66 34.50
C HIS A 349 4.96 15.51 33.10
N ARG A 350 3.96 16.33 32.73
CA ARG A 350 3.21 16.24 31.45
C ARG A 350 4.09 16.02 30.22
N ILE A 351 5.26 16.65 30.15
CA ILE A 351 6.15 16.56 28.98
C ILE A 351 6.88 15.20 28.88
N HIS A 352 6.99 14.48 29.98
CA HIS A 352 7.67 13.19 30.10
C HIS A 352 6.70 12.00 30.12
N LEU A 353 5.44 12.22 30.48
CA LEU A 353 4.41 11.19 30.52
C LEU A 353 4.22 10.51 29.15
N GLN A 354 4.29 9.18 29.09
CA GLN A 354 4.08 8.41 27.86
C GLN A 354 3.00 7.33 28.01
N THR A 355 3.29 6.26 28.76
CA THR A 355 2.38 5.10 28.85
C THR A 355 1.89 4.88 30.28
N VAL A 356 0.59 4.61 30.43
CA VAL A 356 0.01 4.09 31.67
C VAL A 356 -0.64 2.73 31.44
N GLY A 357 -0.28 1.75 32.27
CA GLY A 357 -0.92 0.44 32.31
C GLY A 357 -2.01 0.41 33.37
N ILE A 358 -3.27 0.20 32.98
CA ILE A 358 -4.40 0.19 33.90
C ILE A 358 -4.94 -1.24 34.10
N ASP A 359 -5.35 -1.54 35.33
CA ASP A 359 -6.17 -2.71 35.66
C ASP A 359 -7.21 -2.30 36.71
N LEU A 360 -8.45 -2.05 36.26
CA LEU A 360 -9.52 -1.44 37.05
C LEU A 360 -10.82 -2.25 36.89
N ASN A 361 -11.53 -2.49 37.99
CA ASN A 361 -12.86 -3.12 37.99
C ASN A 361 -13.98 -2.08 37.87
N SER A 362 -13.76 -0.83 38.28
CA SER A 362 -14.74 0.26 38.24
C SER A 362 -14.09 1.62 37.93
N ASN A 363 -14.92 2.63 37.60
CA ASN A 363 -14.50 4.02 37.34
C ASN A 363 -13.48 4.23 36.20
N GLU A 364 -13.28 3.23 35.34
CA GLU A 364 -12.27 3.24 34.28
C GLU A 364 -12.33 4.51 33.42
N PHE A 365 -13.51 4.90 32.94
CA PHE A 365 -13.65 6.09 32.11
C PHE A 365 -13.25 7.40 32.82
N GLN A 366 -13.58 7.55 34.10
CA GLN A 366 -13.24 8.74 34.87
C GLN A 366 -11.72 8.83 35.08
N VAL A 367 -11.09 7.71 35.44
CA VAL A 367 -9.63 7.61 35.62
C VAL A 367 -8.91 7.90 34.31
N ILE A 368 -9.33 7.28 33.20
CA ILE A 368 -8.78 7.54 31.86
C ILE A 368 -8.87 9.02 31.51
N ASN A 369 -10.00 9.67 31.77
CA ASN A 369 -10.16 11.10 31.48
C ASN A 369 -9.19 11.98 32.28
N GLU A 370 -8.98 11.69 33.57
CA GLU A 370 -8.00 12.44 34.38
C GLU A 370 -6.55 12.17 33.93
N LEU A 371 -6.21 10.95 33.55
CA LEU A 371 -4.91 10.58 32.97
C LEU A 371 -4.64 11.35 31.67
N LEU A 372 -5.63 11.43 30.77
CA LEU A 372 -5.52 12.19 29.53
C LEU A 372 -5.36 13.70 29.79
N LYS A 373 -6.11 14.26 30.76
CA LYS A 373 -5.94 15.68 31.18
C LYS A 373 -4.57 15.95 31.79
N ALA A 374 -4.00 15.00 32.51
CA ALA A 374 -2.65 15.11 33.06
C ALA A 374 -1.60 15.20 31.94
N GLY A 375 -1.86 14.52 30.81
CA GLY A 375 -1.02 14.53 29.62
C GLY A 375 -0.59 13.14 29.19
N MET A 376 -1.29 12.08 29.62
CA MET A 376 -0.95 10.74 29.16
C MET A 376 -1.17 10.57 27.66
N LEU A 377 -0.21 9.93 27.01
CA LEU A 377 -0.23 9.70 25.56
C LEU A 377 -0.83 8.33 25.21
N ARG A 378 -0.58 7.32 26.06
CA ARG A 378 -1.02 5.94 25.85
C ARG A 378 -1.62 5.39 27.13
N VAL A 379 -2.83 4.86 27.04
CA VAL A 379 -3.47 4.07 28.10
C VAL A 379 -3.56 2.63 27.58
N ARG A 380 -3.01 1.68 28.33
CA ARG A 380 -2.91 0.27 27.95
C ARG A 380 -3.45 -0.61 29.06
N ASN A 381 -3.81 -1.84 28.71
CA ASN A 381 -3.99 -2.88 29.71
C ASN A 381 -2.66 -3.15 30.41
N LEU A 382 -2.71 -3.35 31.72
CA LEU A 382 -1.58 -3.87 32.47
C LEU A 382 -1.16 -5.24 31.91
N GLY A 383 0.14 -5.47 31.75
CA GLY A 383 0.75 -6.65 31.13
C GLY A 383 0.99 -6.52 29.62
N ASP A 384 0.44 -5.48 28.99
CA ASP A 384 0.58 -5.18 27.56
C ASP A 384 1.18 -3.77 27.34
N MET A 385 1.77 -3.15 28.37
CA MET A 385 2.22 -1.75 28.31
C MET A 385 3.26 -1.51 27.22
N GLN A 386 4.11 -2.51 26.98
CA GLN A 386 5.23 -2.41 26.06
C GLN A 386 4.93 -3.02 24.68
N ASN A 387 3.68 -3.43 24.43
CA ASN A 387 3.25 -3.90 23.12
C ASN A 387 3.08 -2.72 22.15
N SER A 388 3.50 -2.92 20.90
CA SER A 388 3.37 -1.93 19.82
C SER A 388 2.52 -2.45 18.67
N TYR A 389 1.90 -1.53 17.93
CA TYR A 389 1.19 -1.81 16.68
C TYR A 389 1.72 -0.92 15.55
N ALA A 390 1.49 -1.34 14.31
CA ALA A 390 1.97 -0.62 13.14
C ALA A 390 1.36 0.78 13.03
N GLY A 391 2.20 1.81 12.94
CA GLY A 391 1.75 3.21 12.89
C GLY A 391 1.36 3.80 14.25
N GLU A 392 1.71 3.16 15.36
CA GLU A 392 1.50 3.73 16.69
C GLU A 392 2.20 5.11 16.82
N PRO A 393 1.50 6.16 17.31
CA PRO A 393 2.10 7.48 17.52
C PRO A 393 3.28 7.39 18.49
N HIS A 394 4.47 7.76 18.02
CA HIS A 394 5.68 7.84 18.83
C HIS A 394 5.63 9.12 19.67
N ASP A 395 5.57 8.99 20.99
CA ASP A 395 5.44 10.12 21.91
C ASP A 395 4.27 11.08 21.58
N GLY A 396 3.15 10.50 21.10
CA GLY A 396 1.95 11.26 20.76
C GLY A 396 1.99 11.93 19.39
N GLU A 397 3.02 11.63 18.59
CA GLU A 397 3.26 12.24 17.29
C GLU A 397 3.48 11.19 16.20
N LEU A 398 3.22 11.57 14.95
CA LEU A 398 3.54 10.75 13.79
C LEU A 398 4.98 11.06 13.38
N ALA A 399 5.92 10.17 13.67
CA ALA A 399 7.35 10.38 13.51
C ALA A 399 7.73 10.81 12.07
N LEU A 400 7.20 10.13 11.04
CA LEU A 400 7.44 10.44 9.64
C LEU A 400 7.04 11.87 9.29
N SER A 401 5.93 12.37 9.86
CA SER A 401 5.47 13.75 9.62
C SER A 401 6.50 14.80 10.06
N ARG A 402 7.36 14.48 11.03
CA ARG A 402 8.45 15.36 11.49
C ARG A 402 9.60 15.44 10.49
N PHE A 403 9.80 14.39 9.69
CA PHE A 403 10.88 14.24 8.71
C PHE A 403 10.51 14.67 7.28
N VAL A 404 9.30 15.18 7.06
CA VAL A 404 8.84 15.65 5.75
C VAL A 404 8.28 17.07 5.84
N LYS A 405 8.08 17.70 4.67
CA LYS A 405 7.28 18.92 4.50
C LYS A 405 6.23 18.70 3.42
N LYS A 406 5.17 19.50 3.44
CA LYS A 406 4.15 19.50 2.38
C LYS A 406 4.51 20.56 1.34
N ILE A 407 4.40 20.21 0.06
CA ILE A 407 4.56 21.13 -1.07
C ILE A 407 3.23 21.23 -1.82
N SER A 408 3.04 22.36 -2.50
CA SER A 408 1.89 22.59 -3.38
C SER A 408 2.35 23.22 -4.68
N ILE A 409 1.77 22.77 -5.79
CA ILE A 409 1.99 23.31 -7.13
C ILE A 409 0.64 23.72 -7.70
N ASP A 410 0.57 24.96 -8.18
CA ASP A 410 -0.63 25.52 -8.77
C ASP A 410 -0.26 26.32 -10.03
N LEU A 411 -0.18 25.63 -11.16
CA LEU A 411 0.28 26.18 -12.44
C LEU A 411 -0.81 26.01 -13.52
N THR A 412 -0.91 26.99 -14.41
CA THR A 412 -1.70 26.88 -15.63
C THR A 412 -1.11 25.83 -16.57
N GLY A 413 -1.95 25.01 -17.20
CA GLY A 413 -1.56 23.88 -18.05
C GLY A 413 -1.54 22.53 -17.33
N LEU A 414 -1.83 22.49 -16.02
CA LEU A 414 -1.95 21.25 -15.23
C LEU A 414 -3.41 20.90 -14.88
N GLU A 415 -4.39 21.58 -15.47
CA GLU A 415 -5.81 21.39 -15.19
C GLU A 415 -6.26 19.96 -15.52
N ASP A 416 -5.85 19.45 -16.69
CA ASP A 416 -6.22 18.13 -17.21
C ASP A 416 -5.30 17.00 -16.72
N HIS A 417 -4.37 17.31 -15.82
CA HIS A 417 -3.39 16.40 -15.25
C HIS A 417 -3.81 15.97 -13.84
N PHE A 418 -3.61 14.72 -13.45
CA PHE A 418 -3.96 14.25 -12.09
C PHE A 418 -2.72 14.03 -11.22
N ARG A 419 -1.55 13.85 -11.83
CA ARG A 419 -0.25 13.67 -11.17
C ARG A 419 0.84 14.35 -11.98
N LEU A 420 1.72 15.12 -11.36
CA LEU A 420 2.87 15.69 -12.07
C LEU A 420 3.79 14.58 -12.62
N ASN A 421 3.90 13.47 -11.89
CA ASN A 421 4.75 12.33 -12.27
C ASN A 421 4.27 11.63 -13.55
N GLU A 422 3.07 11.92 -14.06
CA GLU A 422 2.61 11.45 -15.37
C GLU A 422 3.37 12.10 -16.55
N LEU A 423 4.16 13.13 -16.28
CA LEU A 423 5.05 13.82 -17.23
C LEU A 423 6.50 13.30 -17.16
N SER A 424 6.76 12.31 -16.30
CA SER A 424 8.08 11.69 -16.14
C SER A 424 8.02 10.20 -16.48
N GLN A 425 9.02 9.68 -17.20
CA GLN A 425 9.08 8.24 -17.48
C GLN A 425 9.39 7.46 -16.19
N LYS A 426 8.46 6.57 -15.80
CA LYS A 426 8.71 5.62 -14.73
C LYS A 426 9.37 4.35 -15.29
N SER A 427 10.45 3.90 -14.64
CA SER A 427 10.99 2.57 -14.86
C SER A 427 10.03 1.52 -14.32
N GLN A 428 9.74 0.48 -15.10
CA GLN A 428 9.00 -0.69 -14.62
C GLN A 428 9.93 -1.66 -13.90
N VAL A 429 9.54 -2.12 -12.72
CA VAL A 429 10.32 -3.03 -11.87
C VAL A 429 9.66 -4.40 -11.88
N VAL A 430 9.84 -5.14 -12.98
CA VAL A 430 9.28 -6.48 -13.15
C VAL A 430 10.34 -7.53 -12.87
N GLU A 431 10.06 -8.49 -11.99
CA GLU A 431 10.88 -9.68 -11.78
C GLU A 431 10.75 -10.64 -12.97
N ARG A 432 11.60 -10.46 -13.97
CA ARG A 432 11.55 -11.20 -15.24
C ARG A 432 11.93 -12.68 -15.11
N THR A 433 12.49 -13.07 -13.97
CA THR A 433 12.87 -14.46 -13.65
C THR A 433 11.70 -15.29 -13.13
N ALA A 434 10.64 -14.67 -12.63
CA ALA A 434 9.44 -15.37 -12.20
C ALA A 434 8.76 -16.08 -13.39
N GLN A 435 8.11 -17.22 -13.16
CA GLN A 435 7.33 -17.90 -14.20
C GLN A 435 6.08 -17.08 -14.56
N VAL A 436 5.67 -17.12 -15.84
CA VAL A 436 4.40 -16.52 -16.26
C VAL A 436 3.25 -17.25 -15.59
N MET A 437 2.42 -16.49 -14.87
CA MET A 437 1.27 -17.01 -14.13
C MET A 437 0.07 -17.18 -15.07
N SER A 438 -0.44 -18.40 -15.16
CA SER A 438 -1.68 -18.71 -15.86
C SER A 438 -2.91 -18.43 -14.98
N LYS A 439 -4.10 -18.54 -15.59
CA LYS A 439 -5.37 -18.43 -14.85
C LYS A 439 -5.55 -19.56 -13.84
N GLU A 440 -5.08 -20.75 -14.15
CA GLU A 440 -5.07 -21.89 -13.24
C GLU A 440 -4.15 -21.62 -12.04
N ASP A 441 -2.96 -21.06 -12.28
CA ASP A 441 -2.02 -20.69 -11.22
C ASP A 441 -2.63 -19.64 -10.28
N PHE A 442 -3.27 -18.61 -10.84
CA PHE A 442 -3.99 -17.60 -10.04
C PHE A 442 -5.08 -18.23 -9.17
N GLN A 443 -5.87 -19.16 -9.71
CA GLN A 443 -6.93 -19.85 -8.97
C GLN A 443 -6.40 -20.80 -7.89
N ALA A 444 -5.14 -21.23 -8.00
CA ALA A 444 -4.47 -22.05 -7.00
C ALA A 444 -3.83 -21.22 -5.87
N LEU A 445 -3.74 -19.89 -6.01
CA LEU A 445 -3.19 -19.03 -4.96
C LEU A 445 -4.05 -19.10 -3.69
N THR A 446 -3.38 -19.25 -2.56
CA THR A 446 -4.02 -19.13 -1.24
C THR A 446 -3.94 -17.68 -0.81
N PRO A 447 -5.06 -16.96 -0.65
CA PRO A 447 -5.03 -15.58 -0.20
C PRO A 447 -4.62 -15.49 1.26
N ASN A 448 -4.04 -14.34 1.65
CA ASN A 448 -3.90 -14.00 3.05
C ASN A 448 -5.31 -13.71 3.63
N GLU A 449 -5.81 -14.63 4.45
CA GLU A 449 -7.17 -14.56 5.03
C GLU A 449 -7.37 -13.34 5.95
N GLU A 450 -6.32 -12.87 6.63
CA GLU A 450 -6.38 -11.69 7.51
C GLU A 450 -6.60 -10.38 6.73
N LEU A 451 -6.25 -10.37 5.44
CA LEU A 451 -6.41 -9.20 4.56
C LEU A 451 -7.62 -9.32 3.61
N ALA A 452 -8.22 -10.51 3.48
CA ALA A 452 -9.27 -10.79 2.52
C ALA A 452 -10.63 -10.30 3.04
N HIS A 453 -10.98 -9.05 2.76
CA HIS A 453 -12.18 -8.39 3.28
C HIS A 453 -13.34 -8.29 2.28
N LEU A 454 -13.02 -8.18 0.99
CA LEU A 454 -13.98 -7.94 -0.10
C LEU A 454 -13.79 -8.96 -1.22
N PHE A 455 -14.88 -9.50 -1.76
CA PHE A 455 -14.82 -10.61 -2.71
C PHE A 455 -15.66 -10.31 -3.96
N PHE A 456 -15.01 -10.36 -5.12
CA PHE A 456 -15.67 -10.19 -6.42
C PHE A 456 -15.54 -11.43 -7.28
N ARG A 457 -16.55 -11.69 -8.10
CA ARG A 457 -16.55 -12.78 -9.07
C ARG A 457 -16.02 -12.29 -10.41
N SER A 458 -15.08 -13.04 -10.97
CA SER A 458 -14.60 -12.81 -12.34
C SER A 458 -15.68 -13.15 -13.39
N GLY A 459 -15.70 -12.39 -14.48
CA GLY A 459 -16.53 -12.71 -15.64
C GLY A 459 -16.04 -14.02 -16.28
N GLY A 460 -16.84 -15.08 -16.20
CA GLY A 460 -16.48 -16.46 -16.62
C GLY A 460 -16.40 -16.68 -18.13
N SER A 461 -15.77 -15.79 -18.89
CA SER A 461 -15.59 -15.90 -20.35
C SER A 461 -14.82 -17.15 -20.79
N SER A 462 -14.05 -17.78 -19.90
CA SER A 462 -13.27 -19.00 -20.16
C SER A 462 -13.77 -20.25 -19.40
N GLY A 463 -14.94 -20.21 -18.75
CA GLY A 463 -15.51 -21.38 -18.02
C GLY A 463 -15.71 -21.14 -16.52
N LYS A 464 -14.87 -21.76 -15.66
CA LYS A 464 -15.03 -21.73 -14.19
C LYS A 464 -14.79 -20.31 -13.64
N THR A 465 -15.77 -19.77 -12.92
CA THR A 465 -15.70 -18.43 -12.33
C THR A 465 -14.88 -18.46 -11.05
N ALA A 466 -13.80 -17.69 -11.00
CA ALA A 466 -13.00 -17.50 -9.79
C ALA A 466 -13.57 -16.35 -8.94
N ILE A 467 -13.44 -16.48 -7.62
CA ILE A 467 -13.67 -15.40 -6.66
C ILE A 467 -12.32 -14.76 -6.36
N SER A 468 -12.21 -13.45 -6.58
CA SER A 468 -11.02 -12.65 -6.32
C SER A 468 -11.19 -11.91 -4.98
N PRO A 469 -10.34 -12.18 -3.97
CA PRO A 469 -10.36 -11.47 -2.68
C PRO A 469 -9.64 -10.12 -2.79
N PHE A 470 -9.97 -9.17 -1.92
CA PHE A 470 -9.36 -7.84 -1.83
C PHE A 470 -9.31 -7.41 -0.37
N SER A 471 -8.21 -6.77 0.05
CA SER A 471 -8.27 -5.87 1.20
C SER A 471 -8.94 -4.55 0.79
N TYR A 472 -9.50 -3.82 1.74
CA TYR A 472 -10.01 -2.47 1.48
C TYR A 472 -8.92 -1.50 1.06
N ASN A 473 -7.69 -1.65 1.57
CA ASN A 473 -6.55 -0.84 1.15
C ASN A 473 -6.24 -1.04 -0.34
N ALA A 474 -6.08 -2.29 -0.78
CA ALA A 474 -5.85 -2.65 -2.17
C ALA A 474 -6.99 -2.21 -3.08
N TYR A 475 -8.24 -2.40 -2.65
CA TYR A 475 -9.42 -1.97 -3.39
C TYR A 475 -9.43 -0.44 -3.59
N HIS A 476 -9.29 0.34 -2.52
CA HIS A 476 -9.34 1.80 -2.63
C HIS A 476 -8.16 2.39 -3.40
N ARG A 477 -6.96 1.80 -3.30
CA ARG A 477 -5.80 2.19 -4.13
C ARG A 477 -6.09 2.01 -5.62
N GLN A 478 -6.71 0.88 -5.99
CA GLN A 478 -7.10 0.61 -7.37
C GLN A 478 -8.22 1.55 -7.85
N MET A 479 -9.24 1.79 -7.02
CA MET A 479 -10.33 2.70 -7.38
C MET A 479 -9.85 4.15 -7.53
N GLN A 480 -8.86 4.57 -6.74
CA GLN A 480 -8.20 5.87 -6.92
C GLN A 480 -7.52 5.98 -8.29
N ALA A 481 -6.74 4.96 -8.69
CA ALA A 481 -6.10 4.96 -10.01
C ALA A 481 -7.12 4.95 -11.16
N ALA A 482 -8.24 4.24 -11.00
CA ALA A 482 -9.31 4.25 -11.99
C ALA A 482 -10.06 5.60 -12.04
N ALA A 483 -10.20 6.31 -10.91
CA ALA A 483 -10.72 7.68 -10.88
C ALA A 483 -9.82 8.65 -11.63
N GLU A 484 -8.51 8.58 -11.38
CA GLU A 484 -7.49 9.33 -12.13
C GLU A 484 -7.60 9.06 -13.65
N GLY A 485 -7.73 7.79 -14.03
CA GLY A 485 -7.91 7.40 -15.43
C GLY A 485 -9.20 7.89 -16.07
N LEU A 486 -10.32 7.90 -15.32
CA LEU A 486 -11.61 8.37 -15.81
C LEU A 486 -11.63 9.91 -15.96
N PHE A 487 -10.98 10.62 -15.04
CA PHE A 487 -10.71 12.05 -15.16
C PHE A 487 -9.89 12.34 -16.43
N ALA A 488 -8.79 11.61 -16.65
CA ALA A 488 -7.98 11.73 -17.86
C ALA A 488 -8.75 11.39 -19.16
N ALA A 489 -9.77 10.54 -19.09
CA ALA A 489 -10.65 10.22 -20.21
C ALA A 489 -11.63 11.36 -20.55
N GLY A 490 -11.67 12.44 -19.76
CA GLY A 490 -12.46 13.65 -19.99
C GLY A 490 -13.73 13.75 -19.13
N LEU A 491 -13.85 12.94 -18.08
CA LEU A 491 -14.90 13.15 -17.08
C LEU A 491 -14.52 14.36 -16.23
N ASP A 492 -15.44 15.32 -16.11
CA ASP A 492 -15.21 16.57 -15.40
C ASP A 492 -16.10 16.68 -14.15
N PRO A 493 -15.53 16.48 -12.94
CA PRO A 493 -16.28 16.54 -11.68
C PRO A 493 -16.91 17.88 -11.36
N LEU A 494 -16.55 18.98 -12.04
CA LEU A 494 -17.14 20.30 -11.81
C LEU A 494 -18.49 20.46 -12.50
N VAL A 495 -18.71 19.79 -13.64
CA VAL A 495 -19.88 20.05 -14.50
C VAL A 495 -20.70 18.80 -14.79
N ASP A 496 -20.11 17.60 -14.71
CA ASP A 496 -20.77 16.38 -15.11
C ASP A 496 -21.69 15.82 -14.00
N LYS A 497 -22.83 15.29 -14.44
CA LYS A 497 -23.75 14.45 -13.66
C LYS A 497 -23.77 13.06 -14.29
N VAL A 498 -23.48 12.04 -13.50
CA VAL A 498 -23.19 10.69 -14.01
C VAL A 498 -24.26 9.69 -13.60
N ALA A 499 -24.88 9.02 -14.57
CA ALA A 499 -25.65 7.80 -14.32
C ALA A 499 -24.73 6.58 -14.38
N ASN A 500 -24.61 5.87 -13.25
CA ASN A 500 -23.93 4.58 -13.20
C ASN A 500 -24.91 3.45 -13.52
N LEU A 501 -24.79 2.90 -14.74
CA LEU A 501 -25.64 1.86 -15.33
C LEU A 501 -24.93 0.49 -15.41
N PHE A 502 -23.82 0.28 -14.68
CA PHE A 502 -23.26 -1.07 -14.58
C PHE A 502 -24.19 -2.00 -13.78
N PHE A 503 -24.08 -3.31 -14.03
CA PHE A 503 -24.81 -4.31 -13.25
C PHE A 503 -24.30 -4.35 -11.80
N GLY A 504 -25.23 -4.35 -10.85
CA GLY A 504 -24.97 -4.52 -9.42
C GLY A 504 -25.43 -5.88 -8.90
N GLY A 505 -24.80 -6.36 -7.82
CA GLY A 505 -25.16 -7.63 -7.16
C GLY A 505 -24.49 -8.87 -7.77
N GLY A 506 -24.82 -10.05 -7.24
CA GLY A 506 -24.31 -11.34 -7.75
C GLY A 506 -22.79 -11.50 -7.68
N LEU A 507 -22.13 -10.79 -6.76
CA LEU A 507 -20.67 -10.67 -6.64
C LEU A 507 -19.98 -9.97 -7.82
N TYR A 508 -20.71 -9.34 -8.75
CA TYR A 508 -20.10 -8.55 -9.82
C TYR A 508 -19.58 -7.22 -9.27
N GLY A 509 -18.31 -6.93 -9.55
CA GLY A 509 -17.65 -5.71 -9.08
C GLY A 509 -18.04 -4.45 -9.85
N GLY A 510 -18.54 -4.56 -11.09
CA GLY A 510 -18.72 -3.43 -12.02
C GLY A 510 -19.39 -2.20 -11.39
N PHE A 511 -20.62 -2.34 -10.90
CA PHE A 511 -21.34 -1.22 -10.29
C PHE A 511 -20.65 -0.65 -9.04
N LEU A 512 -20.20 -1.50 -8.12
CA LEU A 512 -19.58 -1.07 -6.86
C LEU A 512 -18.22 -0.41 -7.06
N SER A 513 -17.41 -0.94 -7.99
CA SER A 513 -16.16 -0.33 -8.43
C SER A 513 -16.41 1.07 -8.97
N PHE A 514 -17.34 1.22 -9.92
CA PHE A 514 -17.65 2.54 -10.49
C PHE A 514 -18.34 3.48 -9.50
N TYR A 515 -19.11 2.97 -8.54
CA TYR A 515 -19.62 3.78 -7.43
C TYR A 515 -18.48 4.41 -6.62
N THR A 516 -17.47 3.59 -6.27
CA THR A 516 -16.30 4.06 -5.50
C THR A 516 -15.42 5.00 -6.33
N ILE A 517 -15.25 4.72 -7.62
CA ILE A 517 -14.50 5.59 -8.55
C ILE A 517 -15.14 6.98 -8.62
N LEU A 518 -16.47 7.04 -8.79
CA LEU A 518 -17.22 8.29 -8.82
C LEU A 518 -17.21 9.00 -7.45
N GLU A 519 -17.23 8.24 -6.35
CA GLU A 519 -17.04 8.79 -4.99
C GLU A 519 -15.66 9.46 -4.84
N LYS A 520 -14.58 8.84 -5.33
CA LYS A 520 -13.22 9.44 -5.29
C LYS A 520 -13.09 10.72 -6.12
N LEU A 521 -13.88 10.86 -7.17
CA LEU A 521 -13.98 12.08 -7.96
C LEU A 521 -14.89 13.14 -7.30
N GLU A 522 -15.63 12.75 -6.25
CA GLU A 522 -16.68 13.53 -5.59
C GLU A 522 -17.72 14.11 -6.58
N ILE A 523 -17.94 13.43 -7.69
CA ILE A 523 -18.84 13.89 -8.75
C ILE A 523 -20.32 13.65 -8.38
N VAL A 524 -21.23 14.43 -8.98
CA VAL A 524 -22.67 14.18 -8.85
C VAL A 524 -23.01 12.84 -9.51
N GLN A 525 -23.25 11.82 -8.71
CA GLN A 525 -23.55 10.46 -9.20
C GLN A 525 -25.00 10.06 -8.94
N TYR A 526 -25.61 9.42 -9.95
CA TYR A 526 -26.91 8.76 -9.92
C TYR A 526 -26.67 7.24 -10.00
N PRO A 527 -26.71 6.53 -8.85
CA PRO A 527 -26.37 5.11 -8.77
C PRO A 527 -27.56 4.22 -9.16
N ILE A 528 -27.96 4.27 -10.44
CA ILE A 528 -29.18 3.62 -10.95
C ILE A 528 -29.00 2.10 -11.11
N ALA A 529 -27.78 1.67 -11.43
CA ALA A 529 -27.44 0.34 -11.94
C ALA A 529 -28.15 0.02 -13.28
N ALA A 530 -27.88 -1.15 -13.85
CA ALA A 530 -28.59 -1.67 -15.01
C ALA A 530 -30.04 -2.09 -14.63
N TYR A 531 -30.86 -1.13 -14.22
CA TYR A 531 -32.21 -1.35 -13.71
C TYR A 531 -33.13 -1.93 -14.79
N GLU A 532 -34.06 -2.80 -14.39
CA GLU A 532 -34.90 -3.54 -15.34
C GLU A 532 -35.91 -2.63 -16.06
N ASP A 533 -36.50 -1.67 -15.35
CA ASP A 533 -37.42 -0.70 -15.94
C ASP A 533 -36.66 0.41 -16.68
N LYS A 534 -36.45 0.18 -17.98
CA LYS A 534 -35.74 1.10 -18.86
C LYS A 534 -36.52 2.41 -19.13
N ASN A 535 -37.85 2.42 -18.98
CA ASN A 535 -38.60 3.68 -19.06
C ASN A 535 -38.23 4.59 -17.90
N PHE A 536 -38.20 4.03 -16.68
CA PHE A 536 -37.74 4.76 -15.50
C PHE A 536 -36.31 5.32 -15.70
N VAL A 537 -35.38 4.50 -16.21
CA VAL A 537 -34.00 4.96 -16.47
C VAL A 537 -33.96 6.13 -17.47
N ALA A 538 -34.67 6.02 -18.61
CA ALA A 538 -34.72 7.08 -19.61
C ALA A 538 -35.32 8.39 -19.05
N GLU A 539 -36.40 8.29 -18.26
CA GLU A 539 -37.03 9.45 -17.61
C GLU A 539 -36.11 10.09 -16.56
N VAL A 540 -35.37 9.30 -15.77
CA VAL A 540 -34.40 9.84 -14.81
C VAL A 540 -33.29 10.60 -15.53
N LEU A 541 -32.75 10.04 -16.62
CA LEU A 541 -31.72 10.70 -17.44
C LEU A 541 -32.21 12.05 -17.98
N ALA A 542 -33.41 12.09 -18.55
CA ALA A 542 -33.97 13.30 -19.13
C ALA A 542 -34.38 14.35 -18.08
N SER A 543 -35.07 13.95 -17.02
CA SER A 543 -35.63 14.87 -16.02
C SER A 543 -34.59 15.48 -15.06
N ASN A 544 -33.44 14.83 -14.88
CA ASN A 544 -32.38 15.28 -13.96
C ASN A 544 -31.21 15.98 -14.65
N ASP A 545 -31.32 16.23 -15.97
CA ASP A 545 -30.25 16.81 -16.77
C ASP A 545 -28.94 16.01 -16.66
N ILE A 546 -29.01 14.68 -16.68
CA ILE A 546 -27.82 13.83 -16.63
C ILE A 546 -27.14 13.89 -17.99
N ASN A 547 -25.85 14.23 -18.01
CA ASN A 547 -25.07 14.39 -19.24
C ASN A 547 -24.06 13.26 -19.49
N VAL A 548 -23.80 12.40 -18.50
CA VAL A 548 -22.86 11.29 -18.62
C VAL A 548 -23.49 9.96 -18.23
N ILE A 549 -23.21 8.92 -19.02
CA ILE A 549 -23.50 7.53 -18.68
C ILE A 549 -22.20 6.75 -18.51
N VAL A 550 -22.07 5.99 -17.41
CA VAL A 550 -21.07 4.94 -17.27
C VAL A 550 -21.77 3.57 -17.25
N GLY A 551 -21.41 2.62 -18.13
CA GLY A 551 -22.11 1.34 -18.16
C GLY A 551 -21.69 0.34 -19.24
N MET A 552 -22.48 -0.73 -19.39
CA MET A 552 -22.22 -1.78 -20.39
C MET A 552 -22.81 -1.38 -21.76
N PRO A 553 -22.06 -1.50 -22.87
CA PRO A 553 -22.53 -1.20 -24.22
C PRO A 553 -23.87 -1.86 -24.59
N SER A 554 -24.04 -3.16 -24.32
CA SER A 554 -25.29 -3.88 -24.63
C SER A 554 -26.53 -3.25 -23.98
N TYR A 555 -26.47 -2.93 -22.69
CA TYR A 555 -27.57 -2.28 -21.96
C TYR A 555 -27.84 -0.86 -22.49
N ILE A 556 -26.78 -0.10 -22.78
CA ILE A 556 -26.90 1.27 -23.31
C ILE A 556 -27.57 1.26 -24.69
N ILE A 557 -27.16 0.37 -25.60
CA ILE A 557 -27.78 0.29 -26.94
C ILE A 557 -29.25 -0.11 -26.82
N GLU A 558 -29.59 -1.07 -25.96
CA GLU A 558 -30.98 -1.47 -25.75
C GLU A 558 -31.83 -0.31 -25.20
N LEU A 559 -31.30 0.42 -24.21
CA LEU A 559 -31.93 1.61 -23.62
C LEU A 559 -32.20 2.70 -24.67
N PHE A 560 -31.19 3.04 -25.48
CA PHE A 560 -31.33 4.07 -26.51
C PHE A 560 -32.25 3.66 -27.65
N SER A 561 -32.25 2.38 -28.02
CA SER A 561 -33.08 1.86 -29.11
C SER A 561 -34.57 1.84 -28.74
N ASN A 562 -34.89 1.44 -27.50
CA ASN A 562 -36.27 1.28 -27.04
C ASN A 562 -36.90 2.59 -26.54
N HIS A 563 -36.10 3.59 -26.18
CA HIS A 563 -36.57 4.84 -25.56
C HIS A 563 -36.05 6.10 -26.27
N ALA A 564 -35.83 6.01 -27.59
CA ALA A 564 -35.23 7.08 -28.39
C ALA A 564 -35.93 8.45 -28.24
N GLU A 565 -37.27 8.48 -28.21
CA GLU A 565 -38.07 9.71 -28.12
C GLU A 565 -37.84 10.50 -26.82
N VAL A 566 -37.56 9.80 -25.70
CA VAL A 566 -37.25 10.42 -24.41
C VAL A 566 -35.78 10.86 -24.40
N LEU A 567 -34.88 9.98 -24.84
CA LEU A 567 -33.44 10.21 -24.77
C LEU A 567 -32.94 11.27 -25.75
N LYS A 568 -33.62 11.48 -26.88
CA LYS A 568 -33.37 12.62 -27.78
C LYS A 568 -33.61 13.98 -27.10
N LYS A 569 -34.33 14.02 -25.98
CA LYS A 569 -34.56 15.23 -25.16
C LYS A 569 -33.64 15.31 -23.94
N SER A 570 -32.85 14.26 -23.67
CA SER A 570 -31.88 14.25 -22.57
C SER A 570 -30.64 15.08 -22.91
N LYS A 571 -29.82 15.38 -21.91
CA LYS A 571 -28.53 16.08 -22.07
C LYS A 571 -27.34 15.14 -22.20
N VAL A 572 -27.58 13.83 -22.38
CA VAL A 572 -26.49 12.85 -22.45
C VAL A 572 -25.60 13.17 -23.63
N GLU A 573 -24.32 13.43 -23.36
CA GLU A 573 -23.32 13.79 -24.38
C GLU A 573 -22.03 12.95 -24.25
N LYS A 574 -21.81 12.30 -23.09
CA LYS A 574 -20.65 11.44 -22.84
C LYS A 574 -21.08 10.04 -22.42
N ILE A 575 -20.44 9.03 -22.99
CA ILE A 575 -20.60 7.62 -22.64
C ILE A 575 -19.23 7.03 -22.32
N TYR A 576 -19.08 6.53 -21.11
CA TYR A 576 -17.92 5.76 -20.67
C TYR A 576 -18.33 4.30 -20.49
N PHE A 577 -17.64 3.37 -21.13
CA PHE A 577 -18.07 1.97 -21.16
C PHE A 577 -17.00 0.98 -20.68
N GLY A 578 -17.43 -0.18 -20.22
CA GLY A 578 -16.53 -1.26 -19.80
C GLY A 578 -17.12 -2.63 -20.07
N GLY A 579 -16.29 -3.66 -19.95
CA GLY A 579 -16.68 -5.07 -20.08
C GLY A 579 -17.01 -5.57 -21.50
N GLU A 580 -17.46 -4.70 -22.40
CA GLU A 580 -17.71 -4.97 -23.82
C GLU A 580 -17.17 -3.81 -24.69
N HIS A 581 -17.24 -3.96 -26.01
CA HIS A 581 -16.88 -2.90 -26.96
C HIS A 581 -18.09 -2.47 -27.79
N PHE A 582 -18.21 -1.16 -28.06
CA PHE A 582 -19.09 -0.66 -29.10
C PHE A 582 -18.50 -0.94 -30.49
N GLY A 583 -19.32 -1.47 -31.39
CA GLY A 583 -19.03 -1.53 -32.82
C GLY A 583 -19.06 -0.13 -33.46
N GLN A 584 -18.44 0.03 -34.64
CA GLN A 584 -18.39 1.34 -35.31
C GLN A 584 -19.78 1.87 -35.69
N LYS A 585 -20.65 1.02 -36.27
CA LYS A 585 -22.04 1.41 -36.61
C LYS A 585 -22.83 1.89 -35.38
N GLN A 586 -22.65 1.25 -34.22
CA GLN A 586 -23.29 1.66 -32.96
C GLN A 586 -22.79 3.03 -32.48
N ARG A 587 -21.48 3.28 -32.59
CA ARG A 587 -20.90 4.59 -32.27
C ARG A 587 -21.46 5.67 -33.18
N ASP A 588 -21.43 5.42 -34.49
CA ASP A 588 -21.92 6.39 -35.49
C ASP A 588 -23.40 6.70 -35.27
N TRP A 589 -24.22 5.67 -34.96
CA TRP A 589 -25.63 5.84 -34.62
C TRP A 589 -25.85 6.68 -33.37
N LEU A 590 -25.14 6.42 -32.27
CA LEU A 590 -25.23 7.22 -31.04
C LEU A 590 -24.85 8.69 -31.28
N VAL A 591 -23.80 8.93 -32.07
CA VAL A 591 -23.35 10.29 -32.43
C VAL A 591 -24.41 10.99 -33.29
N GLN A 592 -24.90 10.34 -34.35
CA GLN A 592 -25.80 10.96 -35.33
C GLN A 592 -27.22 11.17 -34.79
N GLU A 593 -27.78 10.19 -34.08
CA GLU A 593 -29.18 10.23 -33.64
C GLU A 593 -29.38 10.94 -32.30
N PHE A 594 -28.36 10.94 -31.43
CA PHE A 594 -28.48 11.46 -30.06
C PHE A 594 -27.47 12.55 -29.73
N GLY A 595 -26.55 12.89 -30.64
CA GLY A 595 -25.57 13.96 -30.42
C GLY A 595 -24.50 13.61 -29.39
N ILE A 596 -24.25 12.31 -29.14
CA ILE A 596 -23.17 11.88 -28.23
C ILE A 596 -21.82 12.34 -28.79
N GLN A 597 -21.03 13.03 -27.98
CA GLN A 597 -19.75 13.62 -28.37
C GLN A 597 -18.56 12.74 -27.96
N ILE A 598 -18.65 12.07 -26.81
CA ILE A 598 -17.57 11.27 -26.24
C ILE A 598 -18.05 9.83 -26.03
N ILE A 599 -17.35 8.86 -26.63
CA ILE A 599 -17.55 7.43 -26.37
C ILE A 599 -16.20 6.76 -26.11
N ARG A 600 -15.82 6.59 -24.85
CA ARG A 600 -14.50 6.08 -24.42
C ARG A 600 -14.61 4.93 -23.42
N SER A 601 -13.58 4.10 -23.36
CA SER A 601 -13.44 3.10 -22.30
C SER A 601 -13.37 3.82 -20.95
N ALA A 602 -14.22 3.41 -20.02
CA ALA A 602 -14.22 3.89 -18.65
C ALA A 602 -12.97 3.41 -17.89
N SER A 603 -12.53 2.19 -18.20
CA SER A 603 -11.29 1.57 -17.73
C SER A 603 -11.11 0.24 -18.47
N TYR A 604 -9.89 -0.08 -18.92
CA TYR A 604 -9.53 -1.46 -19.23
C TYR A 604 -9.09 -2.12 -17.93
N GLY A 605 -9.74 -3.22 -17.55
CA GLY A 605 -9.48 -3.86 -16.26
C GLY A 605 -9.88 -5.33 -16.22
N SER A 606 -9.38 -6.02 -15.21
CA SER A 606 -9.81 -7.36 -14.83
C SER A 606 -10.18 -7.39 -13.35
N VAL A 607 -11.06 -8.32 -12.97
CA VAL A 607 -11.42 -8.52 -11.55
C VAL A 607 -10.24 -9.10 -10.75
N ASP A 608 -9.30 -9.77 -11.41
CA ASP A 608 -8.20 -10.45 -10.76
C ASP A 608 -7.06 -9.46 -10.44
N ALA A 609 -6.65 -8.68 -11.44
CA ALA A 609 -5.49 -7.77 -11.37
C ALA A 609 -5.87 -6.29 -11.18
N GLY A 610 -7.13 -5.92 -11.37
CA GLY A 610 -7.62 -4.55 -11.19
C GLY A 610 -7.72 -3.72 -12.46
N PRO A 611 -7.78 -2.38 -12.33
CA PRO A 611 -7.65 -1.45 -13.44
C PRO A 611 -6.25 -1.55 -14.06
N LEU A 612 -6.21 -1.72 -15.37
CA LEU A 612 -4.99 -1.99 -16.14
C LEU A 612 -4.59 -0.79 -16.99
N GLY A 613 -5.55 -0.14 -17.62
CA GLY A 613 -5.29 1.06 -18.42
C GLY A 613 -6.49 1.99 -18.56
N PHE A 614 -6.21 3.21 -18.99
CA PHE A 614 -7.18 4.28 -19.15
C PHE A 614 -7.01 4.98 -20.50
N GLN A 615 -8.04 5.70 -20.95
CA GLN A 615 -7.98 6.46 -22.20
C GLN A 615 -7.80 7.95 -21.93
N CYS A 616 -7.31 8.67 -22.94
CA CYS A 616 -7.29 10.13 -22.97
C CYS A 616 -7.94 10.64 -24.27
N PRO A 617 -8.07 11.97 -24.48
CA PRO A 617 -8.67 12.51 -25.69
C PRO A 617 -7.98 12.12 -27.00
N SER A 618 -6.68 11.83 -26.95
CA SER A 618 -5.86 11.46 -28.10
C SER A 618 -5.76 9.94 -28.34
N CYS A 619 -6.34 9.12 -27.47
CA CYS A 619 -6.38 7.67 -27.70
C CYS A 619 -7.33 7.33 -28.84
N VAL A 620 -6.87 6.47 -29.75
CA VAL A 620 -7.68 5.94 -30.86
C VAL A 620 -7.78 4.42 -30.79
N LYS A 621 -8.73 3.79 -31.50
CA LYS A 621 -8.71 2.34 -31.80
C LYS A 621 -8.38 1.37 -30.63
N GLY A 622 -8.94 1.58 -29.44
CA GLY A 622 -8.70 0.66 -28.31
C GLY A 622 -7.33 0.84 -27.63
N GLU A 623 -6.62 1.93 -27.93
CA GLU A 623 -5.44 2.36 -27.19
C GLU A 623 -5.77 2.75 -25.75
N HIS A 624 -4.86 2.44 -24.85
CA HIS A 624 -4.91 2.81 -23.44
C HIS A 624 -3.51 3.22 -22.96
N HIS A 625 -3.44 4.22 -22.09
CA HIS A 625 -2.30 4.44 -21.22
C HIS A 625 -2.31 3.38 -20.12
N LEU A 626 -1.13 2.86 -19.78
CA LEU A 626 -0.94 1.95 -18.66
C LEU A 626 -1.12 2.69 -17.32
N ASN A 627 -1.85 2.07 -16.39
CA ASN A 627 -1.93 2.54 -15.00
C ASN A 627 -0.64 2.21 -14.23
N GLU A 628 0.46 2.89 -14.55
CA GLU A 628 1.80 2.60 -14.02
C GLU A 628 1.93 2.76 -12.49
N SER A 629 1.01 3.48 -11.84
CA SER A 629 0.94 3.61 -10.38
C SER A 629 0.54 2.31 -9.67
N ILE A 630 -0.13 1.40 -10.38
CA ILE A 630 -0.66 0.15 -9.81
C ILE A 630 -0.34 -1.10 -10.64
N GLN A 631 0.20 -0.96 -11.85
CA GLN A 631 0.55 -2.08 -12.74
C GLN A 631 1.93 -1.90 -13.39
N ASP A 632 2.57 -3.02 -13.67
CA ASP A 632 3.54 -3.16 -14.74
C ASP A 632 2.99 -4.08 -15.83
N LEU A 633 3.46 -3.87 -17.07
CA LEU A 633 3.01 -4.62 -18.25
C LEU A 633 4.21 -5.11 -19.05
N GLU A 634 4.21 -6.39 -19.35
CA GLU A 634 5.03 -7.02 -20.38
C GLU A 634 4.16 -7.46 -21.55
N ILE A 635 4.68 -7.31 -22.77
CA ILE A 635 4.07 -7.91 -23.96
C ILE A 635 4.98 -9.05 -24.40
N LEU A 636 4.51 -10.28 -24.26
CA LEU A 636 5.25 -11.50 -24.58
C LEU A 636 4.77 -12.07 -25.92
N ARG A 637 5.61 -12.84 -26.61
CA ARG A 637 5.22 -13.54 -27.83
C ARG A 637 4.05 -14.49 -27.55
N ILE A 638 3.29 -14.80 -28.59
CA ILE A 638 2.07 -15.63 -28.46
C ILE A 638 2.43 -17.08 -28.11
N ASP A 639 3.53 -17.59 -28.66
CA ASP A 639 3.98 -18.97 -28.59
C ASP A 639 5.14 -19.21 -27.61
N SER A 640 5.62 -18.16 -26.95
CA SER A 640 6.75 -18.22 -26.02
C SER A 640 6.69 -17.13 -24.95
N ASP A 641 7.42 -17.30 -23.85
CA ASP A 641 7.52 -16.31 -22.77
C ASP A 641 8.61 -15.24 -23.02
N GLU A 642 9.08 -15.14 -24.26
CA GLU A 642 10.02 -14.11 -24.71
C GLU A 642 9.30 -12.78 -24.98
N LYS A 643 9.98 -11.66 -24.79
CA LYS A 643 9.42 -10.33 -25.07
C LYS A 643 9.26 -10.10 -26.57
N VAL A 644 8.20 -9.40 -26.94
CA VAL A 644 8.03 -8.90 -28.31
C VAL A 644 9.01 -7.77 -28.61
N SER A 645 9.35 -7.59 -29.88
CA SER A 645 10.17 -6.46 -30.35
C SER A 645 9.28 -5.35 -30.93
N GLY A 646 9.50 -4.10 -30.52
CA GLY A 646 8.76 -2.96 -31.06
C GLY A 646 7.26 -3.04 -30.80
N ASP A 647 6.46 -2.97 -31.86
CA ASP A 647 4.99 -2.98 -31.87
C ASP A 647 4.39 -4.34 -32.31
N GLU A 648 5.18 -5.41 -32.23
CA GLU A 648 4.72 -6.78 -32.47
C GLU A 648 3.55 -7.16 -31.54
N ILE A 649 2.60 -7.93 -32.10
CA ILE A 649 1.44 -8.43 -31.36
C ILE A 649 1.88 -9.55 -30.42
N GLY A 650 1.45 -9.46 -29.16
CA GLY A 650 1.75 -10.43 -28.14
C GLY A 650 0.69 -10.53 -27.05
N ARG A 651 0.93 -11.41 -26.08
CA ARG A 651 0.13 -11.59 -24.86
C ARG A 651 0.41 -10.47 -23.88
N LEU A 652 -0.65 -9.87 -23.35
CA LEU A 652 -0.56 -8.83 -22.32
C LEU A 652 -0.40 -9.51 -20.95
N VAL A 653 0.76 -9.35 -20.34
CA VAL A 653 1.15 -10.00 -19.10
C VAL A 653 1.40 -8.95 -18.02
N PHE A 654 0.60 -8.97 -16.95
CA PHE A 654 0.57 -7.90 -15.96
C PHE A 654 1.16 -8.32 -14.61
N THR A 655 1.85 -7.39 -13.95
CA THR A 655 2.25 -7.52 -12.54
C THR A 655 1.58 -6.41 -11.76
N SER A 656 0.81 -6.77 -10.72
CA SER A 656 0.06 -5.78 -9.93
C SER A 656 0.85 -5.32 -8.72
N LYS A 657 0.95 -4.00 -8.55
CA LYS A 657 1.61 -3.33 -7.41
C LYS A 657 0.66 -3.00 -6.27
N ALA A 658 -0.65 -3.13 -6.52
CA ALA A 658 -1.70 -2.70 -5.60
C ALA A 658 -2.44 -3.86 -4.92
N ARG A 659 -2.10 -5.12 -5.23
CA ARG A 659 -2.71 -6.30 -4.61
C ARG A 659 -1.86 -6.74 -3.42
N ASP A 660 -2.50 -6.92 -2.27
CA ASP A 660 -1.85 -7.25 -0.99
C ASP A 660 -2.33 -8.58 -0.39
N CYS A 661 -3.57 -8.99 -0.65
CA CYS A 661 -4.10 -10.29 -0.23
C CYS A 661 -3.63 -11.46 -1.10
N VAL A 662 -3.24 -11.18 -2.35
CA VAL A 662 -2.67 -12.15 -3.31
C VAL A 662 -1.55 -11.47 -4.10
N LYS A 663 -0.43 -12.16 -4.28
CA LYS A 663 0.70 -11.67 -5.08
C LYS A 663 0.43 -12.01 -6.55
N ILE A 664 0.23 -10.99 -7.38
CA ILE A 664 -0.02 -11.14 -8.82
C ILE A 664 1.20 -10.66 -9.59
N GLU A 665 1.98 -11.62 -10.10
CA GLU A 665 3.21 -11.38 -10.85
C GLU A 665 3.14 -12.10 -12.18
N ARG A 666 3.54 -11.39 -13.25
CA ARG A 666 3.55 -11.89 -14.62
C ARG A 666 2.29 -12.68 -15.01
N TYR A 667 1.11 -12.14 -14.69
CA TYR A 667 -0.18 -12.77 -14.94
C TYR A 667 -0.66 -12.60 -16.38
N ASP A 668 -0.81 -13.72 -17.09
CA ASP A 668 -1.38 -13.77 -18.43
C ASP A 668 -2.91 -13.74 -18.36
N LEU A 669 -3.49 -12.60 -18.75
CA LEU A 669 -4.95 -12.39 -18.75
C LEU A 669 -5.66 -13.18 -19.85
N GLY A 670 -4.91 -13.70 -20.82
CA GLY A 670 -5.44 -14.24 -22.07
C GLY A 670 -5.92 -13.13 -23.01
N ASP A 671 -5.38 -11.91 -22.89
CA ASP A 671 -5.65 -10.79 -23.79
C ASP A 671 -4.40 -10.53 -24.67
N LEU A 672 -4.63 -10.12 -25.92
CA LEU A 672 -3.59 -9.79 -26.90
C LEU A 672 -3.54 -8.28 -27.12
N GLY A 673 -2.34 -7.77 -27.37
CA GLY A 673 -2.12 -6.37 -27.69
C GLY A 673 -0.72 -6.11 -28.20
N ARG A 674 -0.40 -4.83 -28.36
CA ARG A 674 0.93 -4.36 -28.78
C ARG A 674 1.26 -3.02 -28.18
N TRP A 675 2.54 -2.69 -28.13
CA TRP A 675 2.99 -1.35 -27.72
C TRP A 675 2.61 -0.32 -28.77
N VAL A 676 2.25 0.88 -28.31
CA VAL A 676 2.20 2.06 -29.15
C VAL A 676 3.44 2.89 -28.83
N LEU A 677 4.36 2.92 -29.79
CA LEU A 677 5.70 3.49 -29.61
C LEU A 677 5.73 5.02 -29.66
N GLU A 678 4.69 5.62 -30.24
CA GLU A 678 4.55 7.07 -30.34
C GLU A 678 4.11 7.68 -29.01
N ASN A 679 4.70 8.83 -28.67
CA ASN A 679 4.25 9.63 -27.54
C ASN A 679 2.81 10.11 -27.79
N CYS A 680 2.04 10.25 -26.70
CA CYS A 680 0.68 10.71 -26.81
C CYS A 680 0.60 12.24 -26.84
N ASP A 681 -0.25 12.78 -27.73
CA ASP A 681 -0.49 14.23 -27.83
C ASP A 681 -1.12 14.85 -26.56
N CYS A 682 -1.63 14.04 -25.63
CA CYS A 682 -2.08 14.54 -24.33
C CYS A 682 -0.95 14.92 -23.36
N GLY A 683 0.32 14.74 -23.75
CA GLY A 683 1.50 15.11 -22.96
C GLY A 683 1.92 14.08 -21.90
N ARG A 684 1.08 13.09 -21.61
CA ARG A 684 1.42 12.00 -20.67
C ARG A 684 2.53 11.11 -21.20
N THR A 685 3.48 10.77 -20.35
CA THR A 685 4.59 9.86 -20.64
C THR A 685 4.31 8.41 -20.23
N ASN A 686 3.14 8.12 -19.65
CA ASN A 686 2.74 6.74 -19.38
C ASN A 686 2.78 5.92 -20.66
N ARG A 687 3.34 4.71 -20.59
CA ARG A 687 3.37 3.80 -21.73
C ARG A 687 1.97 3.56 -22.29
N LYS A 688 1.87 3.53 -23.61
CA LYS A 688 0.61 3.30 -24.33
C LYS A 688 0.63 1.94 -25.01
N PHE A 689 -0.49 1.23 -24.96
CA PHE A 689 -0.68 -0.06 -25.64
C PHE A 689 -2.06 -0.14 -26.28
N GLU A 690 -2.19 -0.94 -27.33
CA GLU A 690 -3.45 -1.22 -28.01
C GLU A 690 -3.96 -2.60 -27.58
N LEU A 691 -5.21 -2.66 -27.10
CA LEU A 691 -5.90 -3.91 -26.79
C LEU A 691 -6.57 -4.45 -28.06
N LEU A 692 -6.18 -5.65 -28.49
CA LEU A 692 -6.65 -6.26 -29.74
C LEU A 692 -7.74 -7.32 -29.54
N GLY A 693 -7.94 -7.80 -28.31
CA GLY A 693 -8.96 -8.78 -27.95
C GLY A 693 -8.40 -9.98 -27.19
N ARG A 694 -9.19 -11.05 -27.03
CA ARG A 694 -8.80 -12.24 -26.28
C ARG A 694 -8.07 -13.29 -27.12
N HIS A 695 -7.13 -13.99 -26.48
CA HIS A 695 -6.61 -15.27 -26.93
C HIS A 695 -7.77 -16.27 -27.08
N GLY A 696 -7.93 -16.85 -28.28
CA GLY A 696 -9.06 -17.73 -28.64
C GLY A 696 -10.18 -17.08 -29.47
N ASP A 697 -10.37 -15.75 -29.43
CA ASP A 697 -11.11 -15.05 -30.50
C ASP A 697 -10.24 -14.95 -31.77
N ILE A 698 -8.92 -15.11 -31.62
CA ILE A 698 -7.96 -15.36 -32.69
C ILE A 698 -7.62 -16.85 -32.70
N PHE A 699 -7.76 -17.50 -33.85
CA PHE A 699 -7.54 -18.93 -34.04
C PHE A 699 -6.71 -19.18 -35.30
N ARG A 700 -5.99 -20.30 -35.33
CA ARG A 700 -5.18 -20.70 -36.48
C ARG A 700 -5.86 -21.84 -37.24
N ALA A 701 -6.11 -21.64 -38.53
CA ALA A 701 -6.63 -22.66 -39.43
C ALA A 701 -5.83 -22.61 -40.74
N GLY A 702 -5.33 -23.75 -41.21
CA GLY A 702 -4.58 -23.83 -42.46
C GLY A 702 -3.32 -22.96 -42.47
N GLY A 703 -2.60 -22.89 -41.35
CA GLY A 703 -1.38 -22.08 -41.24
C GLY A 703 -1.61 -20.58 -41.06
N THR A 704 -2.80 -20.05 -41.37
CA THR A 704 -3.18 -18.63 -41.30
C THR A 704 -3.89 -18.29 -40.00
N PHE A 705 -3.65 -17.08 -39.46
CA PHE A 705 -4.35 -16.56 -38.29
C PHE A 705 -5.65 -15.86 -38.70
N PHE A 706 -6.74 -16.28 -38.08
CA PHE A 706 -8.06 -15.71 -38.26
C PHE A 706 -8.55 -15.10 -36.96
N ASN A 707 -9.34 -14.04 -37.06
CA ASN A 707 -9.97 -13.39 -35.92
C ASN A 707 -11.49 -13.47 -36.09
N TYR A 708 -12.19 -14.02 -35.11
CA TYR A 708 -13.65 -14.11 -35.05
C TYR A 708 -14.31 -12.74 -35.27
N MET A 709 -13.77 -11.69 -34.65
CA MET A 709 -14.27 -10.32 -34.81
C MET A 709 -14.06 -9.80 -36.24
N LYS A 710 -13.03 -10.28 -36.95
CA LYS A 710 -12.81 -9.96 -38.38
C LYS A 710 -13.87 -10.62 -39.26
N PHE A 711 -14.26 -11.87 -38.97
CA PHE A 711 -15.40 -12.50 -39.63
C PHE A 711 -16.69 -11.70 -39.41
N GLN A 712 -17.01 -11.35 -38.16
CA GLN A 712 -18.17 -10.51 -37.86
C GLN A 712 -18.13 -9.18 -38.58
N LYS A 713 -16.96 -8.52 -38.59
CA LYS A 713 -16.78 -7.24 -39.27
C LYS A 713 -16.99 -7.35 -40.78
N VAL A 714 -16.39 -8.34 -41.45
CA VAL A 714 -16.56 -8.52 -42.90
C VAL A 714 -18.01 -8.85 -43.25
N LEU A 715 -18.68 -9.70 -42.47
CA LEU A 715 -20.09 -10.02 -42.65
C LEU A 715 -20.98 -8.79 -42.46
N LEU A 716 -20.69 -7.96 -41.46
CA LEU A 716 -21.43 -6.74 -41.21
C LEU A 716 -21.20 -5.66 -42.27
N ASP A 717 -19.96 -5.48 -42.73
CA ASP A 717 -19.55 -4.39 -43.63
C ASP A 717 -19.94 -4.68 -45.08
N HIS A 718 -19.88 -5.95 -45.51
CA HIS A 718 -20.11 -6.33 -46.92
C HIS A 718 -21.44 -7.05 -47.18
N PHE A 719 -22.06 -7.63 -46.15
CA PHE A 719 -23.29 -8.43 -46.28
C PHE A 719 -24.43 -7.96 -45.37
N ASP A 720 -24.23 -6.85 -44.64
CA ASP A 720 -25.17 -6.29 -43.67
C ASP A 720 -25.70 -7.33 -42.65
N TYR A 721 -24.84 -8.29 -42.30
CA TYR A 721 -25.19 -9.39 -41.41
C TYR A 721 -24.67 -9.10 -40.00
N ALA A 722 -25.61 -8.80 -39.09
CA ALA A 722 -25.33 -8.44 -37.70
C ALA A 722 -25.68 -9.53 -36.68
N ASP A 723 -26.20 -10.67 -37.14
CA ASP A 723 -26.59 -11.80 -36.30
C ASP A 723 -25.37 -12.53 -35.72
N LEU A 724 -25.63 -13.39 -34.74
CA LEU A 724 -24.63 -14.23 -34.10
C LEU A 724 -24.05 -15.25 -35.09
N ILE A 725 -22.72 -15.40 -35.06
CA ILE A 725 -21.99 -16.42 -35.84
C ILE A 725 -21.28 -17.40 -34.91
N GLN A 726 -21.07 -18.62 -35.37
CA GLN A 726 -20.21 -19.61 -34.71
C GLN A 726 -19.23 -20.18 -35.73
N ILE A 727 -17.96 -20.31 -35.35
CA ILE A 727 -16.94 -20.89 -36.20
C ILE A 727 -16.53 -22.23 -35.60
N LYS A 728 -16.48 -23.27 -36.43
CA LYS A 728 -15.91 -24.57 -36.06
C LYS A 728 -14.71 -24.89 -36.91
N ILE A 729 -13.70 -25.48 -36.30
CA ILE A 729 -12.48 -25.94 -36.95
C ILE A 729 -12.39 -27.45 -36.73
N SER A 730 -12.14 -28.22 -37.77
CA SER A 730 -11.97 -29.68 -37.68
C SER A 730 -10.90 -30.14 -38.65
N ASN A 731 -10.40 -31.36 -38.49
CA ASN A 731 -9.55 -32.02 -39.47
C ASN A 731 -10.18 -33.38 -39.84
N GLU A 732 -10.44 -33.62 -41.12
CA GLU A 732 -10.98 -34.92 -41.56
C GLU A 732 -9.88 -35.99 -41.57
N SER A 733 -10.18 -37.16 -41.02
CA SER A 733 -9.24 -38.28 -40.88
C SER A 733 -8.99 -39.05 -42.19
N SER A 734 -9.11 -38.43 -43.36
CA SER A 734 -8.94 -39.09 -44.65
C SER A 734 -8.05 -38.29 -45.60
N GLN A 735 -6.83 -38.80 -45.76
CA GLN A 735 -5.83 -38.56 -46.82
C GLN A 735 -5.27 -37.15 -47.04
N SER A 736 -5.88 -36.08 -46.52
CA SER A 736 -5.29 -34.74 -46.50
C SER A 736 -5.46 -34.12 -45.12
N ASN A 737 -4.35 -33.88 -44.41
CA ASN A 737 -4.32 -33.31 -43.06
C ASN A 737 -4.62 -31.79 -43.08
N ILE A 738 -5.64 -31.39 -43.83
CA ILE A 738 -6.03 -30.01 -44.11
C ILE A 738 -7.11 -29.61 -43.10
N ASP A 739 -6.95 -28.44 -42.49
CA ASP A 739 -7.95 -27.89 -41.58
C ASP A 739 -9.22 -27.53 -42.38
N ARG A 740 -10.40 -27.81 -41.84
CA ARG A 740 -11.70 -27.34 -42.32
C ARG A 740 -12.26 -26.29 -41.37
N LEU A 741 -12.56 -25.10 -41.90
CA LEU A 741 -13.23 -24.00 -41.20
C LEU A 741 -14.68 -23.92 -41.65
N SER A 742 -15.61 -24.21 -40.74
CA SER A 742 -17.05 -24.15 -40.97
C SER A 742 -17.62 -22.91 -40.27
N LEU A 743 -18.15 -21.96 -41.05
CA LEU A 743 -18.80 -20.75 -40.55
C LEU A 743 -20.32 -20.96 -40.48
N TYR A 744 -20.87 -20.94 -39.28
CA TYR A 744 -22.31 -21.09 -39.03
C TYR A 744 -23.01 -19.74 -39.01
N LEU A 745 -24.02 -19.60 -39.87
CA LEU A 745 -24.83 -18.39 -40.04
C LEU A 745 -26.33 -18.72 -39.93
N THR A 746 -27.15 -17.73 -39.59
CA THR A 746 -28.62 -17.82 -39.53
C THR A 746 -29.31 -17.58 -40.88
N THR A 747 -28.55 -17.27 -41.93
CA THR A 747 -29.05 -16.95 -43.28
C THR A 747 -28.32 -17.73 -44.36
N ASP A 748 -29.03 -18.06 -45.43
CA ASP A 748 -28.49 -18.69 -46.66
C ASP A 748 -28.13 -17.66 -47.75
N LEU A 749 -28.36 -16.36 -47.50
CA LEU A 749 -28.14 -15.28 -48.47
C LEU A 749 -26.65 -14.96 -48.72
N ILE A 750 -25.74 -15.48 -47.89
CA ILE A 750 -24.31 -15.20 -47.96
C ILE A 750 -23.59 -16.36 -48.64
N GLU A 751 -23.18 -16.15 -49.89
CA GLU A 751 -22.45 -17.15 -50.66
C GLU A 751 -20.96 -17.18 -50.29
N LYS A 752 -20.40 -18.39 -50.15
CA LYS A 752 -18.98 -18.66 -49.86
C LYS A 752 -18.03 -17.87 -50.78
N SER A 753 -18.26 -17.89 -52.09
CA SER A 753 -17.40 -17.22 -53.07
C SER A 753 -17.36 -15.70 -52.89
N LYS A 754 -18.51 -15.09 -52.57
CA LYS A 754 -18.61 -13.64 -52.32
C LYS A 754 -17.87 -13.25 -51.05
N LEU A 755 -18.02 -14.03 -49.97
CA LEU A 755 -17.32 -13.79 -48.70
C LEU A 755 -15.80 -13.90 -48.88
N MET A 756 -15.33 -14.92 -49.61
CA MET A 756 -13.90 -15.08 -49.89
C MET A 756 -13.35 -13.92 -50.72
N ASN A 757 -14.09 -13.41 -51.71
CA ASN A 757 -13.62 -12.27 -52.52
C ASN A 757 -13.36 -11.00 -51.70
N VAL A 758 -14.10 -10.78 -50.61
CA VAL A 758 -13.92 -9.60 -49.73
C VAL A 758 -13.03 -9.88 -48.52
N PHE A 759 -12.82 -11.15 -48.15
CA PHE A 759 -11.93 -11.56 -47.08
C PHE A 759 -10.64 -12.15 -47.66
N GLN A 760 -9.67 -11.28 -47.95
CA GLN A 760 -8.42 -11.64 -48.63
C GLN A 760 -7.65 -12.79 -47.95
N ASP A 761 -7.43 -12.75 -46.64
CA ASP A 761 -6.71 -13.81 -45.91
C ASP A 761 -7.40 -15.18 -46.03
N LEU A 762 -8.74 -15.18 -46.00
CA LEU A 762 -9.55 -16.40 -46.17
C LEU A 762 -9.45 -16.92 -47.61
N ASN A 763 -9.47 -16.03 -48.59
CA ASN A 763 -9.31 -16.40 -49.99
C ASN A 763 -7.93 -16.99 -50.27
N GLU A 764 -6.88 -16.40 -49.70
CA GLU A 764 -5.50 -16.83 -49.87
C GLU A 764 -5.28 -18.23 -49.29
N ALA A 765 -5.70 -18.45 -48.04
CA ALA A 765 -5.61 -19.75 -47.39
C ALA A 765 -6.38 -20.87 -48.14
N VAL A 766 -7.56 -20.55 -48.68
CA VAL A 766 -8.45 -21.55 -49.33
C VAL A 766 -8.10 -21.80 -50.81
N THR A 767 -7.72 -20.78 -51.57
CA THR A 767 -7.58 -20.89 -53.04
C THR A 767 -6.15 -20.90 -53.54
N ARG A 768 -5.23 -20.20 -52.86
CA ARG A 768 -3.84 -20.06 -53.30
C ARG A 768 -2.94 -21.05 -52.58
N GLU A 769 -3.03 -21.07 -51.25
CA GLU A 769 -2.20 -21.92 -50.41
C GLU A 769 -2.74 -23.34 -50.31
N LEU A 770 -4.04 -23.53 -50.55
CA LEU A 770 -4.74 -24.83 -50.44
C LEU A 770 -4.52 -25.50 -49.07
N THR A 771 -4.31 -24.67 -48.04
CA THR A 771 -4.03 -25.09 -46.67
C THR A 771 -5.29 -25.16 -45.81
N LEU A 772 -6.40 -24.62 -46.30
CA LEU A 772 -7.67 -24.53 -45.59
C LEU A 772 -8.86 -24.92 -46.48
N ASP A 773 -9.70 -25.84 -46.02
CA ASP A 773 -11.05 -26.02 -46.56
C ASP A 773 -12.03 -25.10 -45.83
N PHE A 774 -12.98 -24.49 -46.55
CA PHE A 774 -13.89 -23.49 -45.99
C PHE A 774 -15.33 -23.80 -46.39
N GLU A 775 -16.27 -23.72 -45.47
CA GLU A 775 -17.69 -23.86 -45.77
C GLU A 775 -18.56 -22.91 -44.95
N ILE A 776 -19.75 -22.63 -45.46
CA ILE A 776 -20.79 -21.89 -44.75
C ILE A 776 -21.93 -22.85 -44.48
N ILE A 777 -22.35 -22.95 -43.22
CA ILE A 777 -23.44 -23.81 -42.79
C ILE A 777 -24.56 -22.92 -42.25
N VAL A 778 -25.78 -23.10 -42.77
CA VAL A 778 -26.96 -22.38 -42.30
C VAL A 778 -27.55 -23.14 -41.13
N SER A 779 -27.68 -22.49 -39.98
CA SER A 779 -28.13 -23.12 -38.73
C SER A 779 -28.83 -22.12 -37.83
N ASN A 780 -29.77 -22.59 -37.02
CA ASN A 780 -30.55 -21.77 -36.10
C ASN A 780 -29.67 -21.41 -34.88
N VAL A 781 -29.84 -20.23 -34.27
CA VAL A 781 -29.04 -19.82 -33.08
C VAL A 781 -29.15 -20.84 -31.94
N GLU A 782 -30.31 -21.47 -31.77
CA GLU A 782 -30.58 -22.52 -30.78
C GLU A 782 -29.70 -23.77 -30.94
N SER A 783 -29.20 -24.02 -32.15
CA SER A 783 -28.33 -25.15 -32.48
C SER A 783 -26.84 -24.86 -32.29
N PHE A 784 -26.49 -23.60 -31.99
CA PHE A 784 -25.11 -23.24 -31.71
C PHE A 784 -24.67 -23.92 -30.42
N VAL A 785 -23.40 -24.31 -30.34
CA VAL A 785 -22.88 -24.91 -29.12
C VAL A 785 -22.72 -23.83 -28.06
N HIS A 786 -23.32 -24.06 -26.90
CA HIS A 786 -23.23 -23.19 -25.74
C HIS A 786 -22.29 -23.79 -24.69
N SER A 787 -21.64 -22.93 -23.92
CA SER A 787 -20.87 -23.34 -22.75
C SER A 787 -21.78 -23.99 -21.71
N LYS A 788 -21.40 -25.21 -21.26
CA LYS A 788 -22.18 -25.99 -20.27
C LYS A 788 -22.42 -25.27 -18.95
N ASN A 789 -21.59 -24.27 -18.60
CA ASN A 789 -21.63 -23.59 -17.30
C ASN A 789 -22.23 -22.18 -17.36
N SER A 790 -22.03 -21.44 -18.45
CA SER A 790 -22.44 -20.02 -18.55
C SER A 790 -23.64 -19.77 -19.46
N GLY A 791 -24.07 -20.77 -20.23
CA GLY A 791 -25.14 -20.61 -21.22
C GLY A 791 -24.80 -19.65 -22.37
N LYS A 792 -23.56 -19.16 -22.45
CA LYS A 792 -23.10 -18.29 -23.55
C LYS A 792 -22.67 -19.15 -24.76
N ILE A 793 -22.91 -18.64 -25.96
CA ILE A 793 -22.47 -19.26 -27.22
C ILE A 793 -20.94 -19.32 -27.27
N LEU A 794 -20.39 -20.49 -27.63
CA LEU A 794 -18.98 -20.62 -27.95
C LEU A 794 -18.72 -20.04 -29.35
N ARG A 795 -17.93 -18.98 -29.42
CA ARG A 795 -17.69 -18.23 -30.68
C ARG A 795 -16.88 -19.04 -31.69
N VAL A 796 -15.82 -19.68 -31.22
CA VAL A 796 -14.93 -20.54 -32.00
C VAL A 796 -14.82 -21.88 -31.29
N ILE A 797 -14.92 -22.97 -32.02
CA ILE A 797 -14.83 -24.34 -31.51
C ILE A 797 -13.76 -25.07 -32.33
N ASP A 798 -12.77 -25.62 -31.65
CA ASP A 798 -11.71 -26.40 -32.28
C ASP A 798 -11.91 -27.89 -31.95
N GLU A 799 -12.31 -28.66 -32.96
CA GLU A 799 -12.57 -30.10 -32.90
C GLU A 799 -11.46 -30.91 -33.59
N ARG A 800 -10.32 -30.27 -33.93
CA ARG A 800 -9.20 -30.98 -34.53
C ARG A 800 -8.65 -32.03 -33.56
N LYS A 801 -8.37 -33.23 -34.08
CA LYS A 801 -7.66 -34.29 -33.36
C LYS A 801 -6.16 -34.08 -33.54
N LEU A 802 -5.44 -33.97 -32.42
CA LEU A 802 -3.98 -33.86 -32.36
C LEU A 802 -3.29 -35.13 -32.87
#